data_AF-A0A9P8FK30-F1
#
_entry.id   AF-A0A9P8FK30-F1
#
_cell.length_a   1.000
_cell.length_b   1.000
_cell.length_c   1.000
_cell.angle_alpha   90.00
_cell.angle_beta   90.00
_cell.angle_gamma   90.00
#
_symmetry.space_group_name_H-M   'P 1'
#
loop_
_entity.id
_entity.type
_entity.pdbx_description
1 polymer ?
#
loop_
_entity_poly.entity_id
_entity_poly.type
_entity_poly.pdbx_seq_one_letter_code
_entity_poly.pdbx_strand_id
1 'polypeptide(L)'
;MKQHHSEEENEIMTEVPNLLGKLPEEILQETLRYLDDSSLANFARACHWSYDKAIPLLWQDVELVDCRTTDPQTPDMIDEHDDTPIVRKLLVLASNPWIASHVHSLTHRCHLPPPAIFYELPRINFQGRTLSHDPRTLRLLDMACQNLSSIHTLRIIFGHWNLTRGLLVGLLGKPQGSTIRHLWLENCSLAGISQRLLQKFDLAGLESLRLRRLPLLANAGRHDSQEVYTRGPFPDWRSDRAFEIRQDGRGGVIKTSTELFRHQEALIRNLIIAHNSQAEESQVKADIDAARKRFELSFRDARNFDEKIYSKLPDVGGLISSIQQELSDEDRSVVSGVKQLLDHNHPDFALSDTDPFPTFMHILECSTASLISLNLDWVLFRRTDQRASSESRTSLEGMFKRMFKLHFPHLRAFQFRNAVIAEAELPQDVYLLDACGLSSGSTFDVDMCVSWLESHPKLRSLAWPADRFFRPTKHTTTEFQTRVDFIISRMARTLQDLRVDTVYSRSGEFKTDDSDDPIDLNRRQSRRRFISEFAAHMQSLDCLKMEGGIPRDEKRETIRALRQSPLQRVVMIGVNAPTGNTWGFAGRDIGSLGINEDPNDPDDFGSLEEEDTDEIVRLGTMAPESVNASEAFEAEYGWPPGPPFLYTLASYHANTVTELKFCGYRGAPLLWNPTPITNYMLAPLRHFHNLRHLILSLWLHTLWEDDHRDDEILEYWLNTRSPSTTALTTTSNEPFTGWAEELATKYEPKVMAARIVALMGPFISEQAKSQHGGMHVRASFCIGSYGGLFDFDVIIGKDANGKDELRGWKGPREELHPERRADKLRNRRWFGTPVRRDLGDGQRSMSVSL
;
A
#
# COMPACT_ATOMS: atom_id res chain seq x y z
N MET A 1 88.67 12.73 1.81
CA MET A 1 89.26 13.37 0.61
C MET A 1 88.21 13.33 -0.48
N LYS A 2 87.81 14.52 -0.96
CA LYS A 2 86.86 14.84 -2.06
C LYS A 2 85.35 14.64 -1.85
N GLN A 3 84.67 15.80 -1.87
CA GLN A 3 83.26 16.06 -2.12
C GLN A 3 82.82 15.57 -3.51
N HIS A 4 81.54 15.24 -3.67
CA HIS A 4 80.68 15.95 -4.64
C HIS A 4 79.19 15.77 -4.30
N HIS A 5 78.48 16.90 -4.39
CA HIS A 5 77.03 17.07 -4.30
C HIS A 5 76.25 16.19 -5.28
N SER A 6 75.10 15.70 -4.83
CA SER A 6 73.86 15.80 -5.61
C SER A 6 72.70 16.05 -4.65
N GLU A 7 72.05 17.19 -4.84
CA GLU A 7 70.77 17.56 -4.27
C GLU A 7 69.74 16.48 -4.65
N GLU A 8 69.19 15.78 -3.65
CA GLU A 8 67.93 15.05 -3.84
C GLU A 8 66.80 15.96 -3.35
N GLU A 9 65.90 16.19 -4.29
CA GLU A 9 64.75 17.05 -4.23
C GLU A 9 63.84 16.65 -3.05
N ASN A 10 63.62 17.59 -2.13
CA ASN A 10 62.41 17.58 -1.32
C ASN A 10 61.24 17.86 -2.27
N GLU A 11 60.69 16.79 -2.86
CA GLU A 11 59.38 16.81 -3.50
C GLU A 11 58.35 17.14 -2.41
N ILE A 12 58.03 18.43 -2.30
CA ILE A 12 56.82 18.90 -1.65
C ILE A 12 55.69 18.24 -2.44
N MET A 13 55.11 17.17 -1.91
CA MET A 13 53.82 16.66 -2.36
C MET A 13 52.80 17.78 -2.18
N THR A 14 52.64 18.62 -3.19
CA THR A 14 51.52 19.54 -3.31
C THR A 14 50.27 18.67 -3.36
N GLU A 15 49.48 18.68 -2.29
CA GLU A 15 48.14 18.10 -2.26
C GLU A 15 47.40 18.51 -3.52
N VAL A 16 47.01 17.54 -4.34
CA VAL A 16 46.14 17.78 -5.49
C VAL A 16 44.87 18.44 -4.93
N PRO A 17 44.58 19.71 -5.27
CA PRO A 17 43.49 20.43 -4.63
C PRO A 17 42.18 19.72 -4.98
N ASN A 18 41.40 19.36 -3.96
CA ASN A 18 40.07 18.77 -4.14
C ASN A 18 39.16 19.78 -4.85
N LEU A 19 39.06 19.66 -6.18
CA LEU A 19 38.28 20.56 -7.03
C LEU A 19 36.79 20.51 -6.69
N LEU A 20 36.28 19.38 -6.20
CA LEU A 20 34.89 19.25 -5.75
C LEU A 20 34.64 20.02 -4.45
N GLY A 21 35.63 20.10 -3.56
CA GLY A 21 35.59 20.92 -2.35
C GLY A 21 35.54 22.43 -2.58
N LYS A 22 35.72 22.89 -3.83
CA LYS A 22 35.60 24.30 -4.21
C LYS A 22 34.20 24.68 -4.70
N LEU A 23 33.30 23.71 -4.91
CA LEU A 23 31.92 23.98 -5.27
C LEU A 23 31.17 24.57 -4.05
N PRO A 24 30.24 25.53 -4.25
CA PRO A 24 29.30 25.93 -3.20
C PRO A 24 28.58 24.71 -2.63
N GLU A 25 28.37 24.68 -1.31
CA GLU A 25 27.81 23.52 -0.61
C GLU A 25 26.45 23.12 -1.18
N GLU A 26 25.61 24.09 -1.53
CA GLU A 26 24.28 23.85 -2.09
C GLU A 26 24.37 23.13 -3.44
N ILE A 27 25.29 23.54 -4.32
CA ILE A 27 25.49 22.91 -5.62
C ILE A 27 26.04 21.51 -5.45
N LEU A 28 27.00 21.32 -4.53
CA LEU A 28 27.57 20.00 -4.25
C LEU A 28 26.50 19.05 -3.72
N GLN A 29 25.71 19.47 -2.73
CA GLN A 29 24.65 18.64 -2.15
C GLN A 29 23.56 18.30 -3.17
N GLU A 30 23.13 19.27 -3.98
CA GLU A 30 22.19 18.99 -5.08
C GLU A 30 22.79 18.05 -6.11
N THR A 31 24.09 18.18 -6.43
CA THR A 31 24.78 17.26 -7.36
C THR A 31 24.85 15.84 -6.79
N LEU A 32 25.25 15.70 -5.52
CA LEU A 32 25.35 14.39 -4.85
C LEU A 32 23.99 13.71 -4.72
N ARG A 33 22.89 14.48 -4.60
CA ARG A 33 21.53 13.94 -4.67
C ARG A 33 21.16 13.33 -6.02
N TYR A 34 21.95 13.46 -7.07
CA TYR A 34 21.71 12.71 -8.32
C TYR A 34 22.36 11.33 -8.32
N LEU A 35 23.27 11.04 -7.38
CA LEU A 35 23.91 9.74 -7.27
C LEU A 35 22.97 8.70 -6.63
N ASP A 36 23.14 7.44 -7.03
CA ASP A 36 22.49 6.31 -6.36
C ASP A 36 23.27 5.92 -5.08
N ASP A 37 22.65 5.11 -4.22
CA ASP A 37 23.21 4.76 -2.91
C ASP A 37 24.56 4.04 -3.05
N SER A 38 24.76 3.24 -4.10
CA SER A 38 26.02 2.57 -4.40
C SER A 38 27.14 3.57 -4.74
N SER A 39 26.84 4.52 -5.63
CA SER A 39 27.78 5.59 -6.01
C SER A 39 28.10 6.50 -4.83
N LEU A 40 27.09 6.84 -4.01
CA LEU A 40 27.28 7.61 -2.78
C LEU A 40 28.14 6.85 -1.76
N ALA A 41 27.93 5.54 -1.59
CA ALA A 41 28.72 4.71 -0.69
C ALA A 41 30.19 4.61 -1.16
N ASN A 42 30.41 4.45 -2.47
CA ASN A 42 31.76 4.45 -3.04
C ASN A 42 32.43 5.81 -2.89
N PHE A 43 31.68 6.91 -3.10
CA PHE A 43 32.19 8.26 -2.86
C PHE A 43 32.55 8.46 -1.38
N ALA A 44 31.70 8.04 -0.44
CA ALA A 44 31.95 8.14 0.99
C ALA A 44 33.22 7.40 1.44
N ARG A 45 33.60 6.32 0.74
CA ARG A 45 34.81 5.53 1.03
C ARG A 45 36.10 6.15 0.48
N ALA A 46 36.02 7.18 -0.37
CA ALA A 46 37.19 7.74 -1.05
C ALA A 46 38.10 8.54 -0.11
N CYS A 47 37.53 9.37 0.77
CA CYS A 47 38.27 10.13 1.78
C CYS A 47 37.34 10.67 2.88
N HIS A 48 37.89 11.23 3.96
CA HIS A 48 37.12 11.80 5.07
C HIS A 48 36.18 12.93 4.62
N TRP A 49 36.64 13.83 3.75
CA TRP A 49 35.78 14.90 3.24
C TRP A 49 34.58 14.33 2.47
N SER A 50 34.80 13.33 1.61
CA SER A 50 33.71 12.67 0.88
C SER A 50 32.76 11.93 1.81
N TYR A 51 33.29 11.31 2.87
CA TYR A 51 32.49 10.69 3.93
C TYR A 51 31.54 11.70 4.57
N ASP A 52 32.06 12.85 5.01
CA ASP A 52 31.26 13.90 5.65
C ASP A 52 30.14 14.44 4.75
N LYS A 53 30.35 14.43 3.42
CA LYS A 53 29.38 14.91 2.44
C LYS A 53 28.34 13.87 2.03
N ALA A 54 28.70 12.60 1.90
CA ALA A 54 27.78 11.57 1.44
C ALA A 54 27.01 10.86 2.55
N ILE A 55 27.58 10.74 3.76
CA ILE A 55 26.91 10.03 4.86
C ILE A 55 25.56 10.65 5.24
N PRO A 56 25.41 11.98 5.32
CA PRO A 56 24.09 12.60 5.53
C PRO A 56 23.04 12.16 4.52
N LEU A 57 23.42 12.00 3.24
CA LEU A 57 22.52 11.58 2.17
C LEU A 57 22.22 10.08 2.24
N LEU A 58 23.23 9.25 2.54
CA LEU A 58 23.08 7.79 2.68
C LEU A 58 22.20 7.38 3.86
N TRP A 59 22.23 8.16 4.95
CA TRP A 59 21.47 7.88 6.17
C TRP A 59 20.21 8.75 6.31
N GLN A 60 19.90 9.57 5.32
CA GLN A 60 18.71 10.43 5.34
C GLN A 60 17.42 9.60 5.50
N ASP A 61 17.31 8.51 4.74
CA ASP A 61 16.17 7.61 4.74
C ASP A 61 16.62 6.20 5.16
N VAL A 62 16.34 5.82 6.41
CA VAL A 62 16.74 4.53 6.97
C VAL A 62 15.59 3.52 6.90
N GLU A 63 15.88 2.32 6.40
CA GLU A 63 14.95 1.18 6.40
C GLU A 63 15.41 0.09 7.39
N LEU A 64 14.57 -0.28 8.36
CA LEU A 64 14.75 -1.40 9.28
C LEU A 64 13.94 -2.59 8.77
N VAL A 65 14.63 -3.56 8.17
CA VAL A 65 14.05 -4.76 7.55
C VAL A 65 14.82 -5.98 8.02
N ASP A 66 14.10 -7.00 8.45
CA ASP A 66 14.62 -8.34 8.69
C ASP A 66 15.01 -9.02 7.36
N CYS A 67 15.53 -10.24 7.44
CA CYS A 67 15.74 -11.07 6.26
C CYS A 67 15.52 -12.55 6.56
N ARG A 68 15.48 -13.36 5.51
CA ARG A 68 15.56 -14.80 5.62
C ARG A 68 17.03 -15.23 5.58
N THR A 69 17.45 -16.04 6.54
CA THR A 69 18.82 -16.57 6.64
C THR A 69 18.78 -18.09 6.80
N THR A 70 19.54 -18.79 5.96
CA THR A 70 19.78 -20.24 6.07
C THR A 70 21.12 -20.48 6.77
N ASP A 71 21.17 -21.39 7.76
CA ASP A 71 22.45 -21.76 8.37
C ASP A 71 23.24 -22.66 7.41
N PRO A 72 24.43 -22.26 6.91
CA PRO A 72 25.20 -23.08 5.98
C PRO A 72 25.66 -24.41 6.58
N GLN A 73 25.77 -24.50 7.91
CA GLN A 73 26.19 -25.72 8.61
C GLN A 73 25.03 -26.69 8.88
N THR A 74 23.80 -26.17 8.90
CA THR A 74 22.57 -26.95 9.06
C THR A 74 21.52 -26.42 8.08
N PRO A 75 21.57 -26.82 6.79
CA PRO A 75 20.72 -26.25 5.74
C PRO A 75 19.21 -26.35 6.00
N ASP A 76 18.81 -27.31 6.83
CA ASP A 76 17.41 -27.51 7.24
C ASP A 76 16.94 -26.50 8.30
N MET A 77 17.87 -25.77 8.93
CA MET A 77 17.57 -24.74 9.92
C MET A 77 17.57 -23.37 9.23
N ILE A 78 16.37 -22.81 9.08
CA ILE A 78 16.12 -21.53 8.42
C ILE A 78 15.59 -20.57 9.47
N ASP A 79 16.17 -19.38 9.58
CA ASP A 79 15.52 -18.25 10.23
C ASP A 79 14.83 -17.39 9.18
N GLU A 80 13.52 -17.25 9.32
CA GLU A 80 12.71 -16.52 8.36
C GLU A 80 12.59 -15.05 8.75
N HIS A 81 12.90 -14.68 10.00
CA HIS A 81 12.83 -13.32 10.49
C HIS A 81 14.14 -12.94 11.19
N ASP A 82 15.27 -13.14 10.50
CA ASP A 82 16.59 -12.77 10.99
C ASP A 82 16.72 -11.24 11.09
N ASP A 83 16.81 -10.75 12.33
CA ASP A 83 16.91 -9.34 12.66
C ASP A 83 18.32 -8.75 12.45
N THR A 84 19.31 -9.54 12.02
CA THR A 84 20.70 -9.09 11.82
C THR A 84 20.81 -7.74 11.09
N PRO A 85 20.11 -7.50 9.97
CA PRO A 85 20.21 -6.21 9.27
C PRO A 85 19.63 -5.05 10.09
N ILE A 86 18.59 -5.30 10.88
CA ILE A 86 17.99 -4.34 11.81
C ILE A 86 19.00 -4.01 12.91
N VAL A 87 19.53 -5.03 13.59
CA VAL A 87 20.47 -4.87 14.71
C VAL A 87 21.72 -4.10 14.27
N ARG A 88 22.27 -4.37 13.08
CA ARG A 88 23.42 -3.62 12.54
C ARG A 88 23.14 -2.13 12.37
N LYS A 89 21.97 -1.76 11.84
CA LYS A 89 21.59 -0.36 11.67
C LYS A 89 21.34 0.31 13.02
N LEU A 90 20.64 -0.36 13.93
CA LEU A 90 20.42 0.14 15.28
C LEU A 90 21.74 0.34 16.03
N LEU A 91 22.72 -0.54 15.83
CA LEU A 91 24.04 -0.41 16.45
C LEU A 91 24.76 0.86 16.00
N VAL A 92 24.73 1.16 14.70
CA VAL A 92 25.32 2.41 14.16
C VAL A 92 24.59 3.63 14.73
N LEU A 93 23.26 3.62 14.75
CA LEU A 93 22.45 4.74 15.25
C LEU A 93 22.61 4.95 16.77
N ALA A 94 22.74 3.88 17.54
CA ALA A 94 22.97 3.95 18.98
C ALA A 94 24.38 4.40 19.34
N SER A 95 25.40 3.99 18.56
CA SER A 95 26.81 4.31 18.83
C SER A 95 27.28 5.63 18.21
N ASN A 96 26.59 6.15 17.19
CA ASN A 96 26.99 7.34 16.47
C ASN A 96 25.86 8.40 16.41
N PRO A 97 25.77 9.29 17.41
CA PRO A 97 24.77 10.36 17.44
C PRO A 97 24.85 11.31 16.24
N TRP A 98 26.04 11.52 15.68
CA TRP A 98 26.20 12.37 14.49
C TRP A 98 25.50 11.76 13.28
N ILE A 99 25.70 10.46 12.99
CA ILE A 99 24.96 9.77 11.91
C ILE A 99 23.45 9.81 12.19
N ALA A 100 23.04 9.46 13.42
CA ALA A 100 21.63 9.43 13.79
C ALA A 100 20.93 10.79 13.64
N SER A 101 21.65 11.90 13.85
CA SER A 101 21.14 13.26 13.67
C SER A 101 20.82 13.64 12.21
N HIS A 102 21.31 12.88 11.22
CA HIS A 102 21.00 13.08 9.81
C HIS A 102 19.82 12.23 9.31
N VAL A 103 19.29 11.35 10.15
CA VAL A 103 18.13 10.52 9.80
C VAL A 103 16.87 11.38 9.85
N HIS A 104 16.19 11.46 8.70
CA HIS A 104 15.01 12.28 8.48
C HIS A 104 13.75 11.41 8.34
N SER A 105 13.87 10.25 7.70
CA SER A 105 12.81 9.25 7.63
C SER A 105 13.29 7.89 8.14
N LEU A 106 12.44 7.24 8.93
CA LEU A 106 12.64 5.85 9.34
C LEU A 106 11.47 5.00 8.86
N THR A 107 11.77 3.90 8.18
CA THR A 107 10.78 2.90 7.77
C THR A 107 11.11 1.57 8.43
N HIS A 108 10.22 1.01 9.25
CA HIS A 108 10.30 -0.37 9.70
C HIS A 108 9.32 -1.24 8.92
N ARG A 109 9.77 -2.40 8.45
CA ARG A 109 8.90 -3.40 7.83
C ARG A 109 9.44 -4.82 7.96
N CYS A 110 8.55 -5.78 7.83
CA CYS A 110 8.93 -7.15 7.52
C CYS A 110 9.45 -7.28 6.08
N HIS A 111 10.32 -8.27 5.85
CA HIS A 111 10.82 -8.66 4.54
C HIS A 111 9.72 -9.37 3.71
N LEU A 112 8.76 -10.02 4.40
CA LEU A 112 7.60 -10.64 3.78
C LEU A 112 6.63 -9.62 3.16
N PRO A 113 5.92 -9.99 2.09
CA PRO A 113 4.88 -9.17 1.50
C PRO A 113 3.76 -8.85 2.50
N PRO A 114 3.21 -7.62 2.55
CA PRO A 114 1.98 -7.33 3.30
C PRO A 114 0.81 -8.20 2.82
N PRO A 115 -0.21 -8.43 3.65
CA PRO A 115 -1.21 -9.43 3.33
C PRO A 115 -2.14 -9.03 2.19
N ALA A 116 -2.65 -10.05 1.48
CA ALA A 116 -3.68 -9.88 0.46
C ALA A 116 -4.98 -9.36 1.09
N ILE A 117 -5.61 -8.37 0.45
CA ILE A 117 -6.67 -7.59 1.08
C ILE A 117 -7.95 -8.42 1.30
N PHE A 118 -8.30 -9.28 0.35
CA PHE A 118 -9.60 -9.96 0.33
C PHE A 118 -9.69 -11.19 1.24
N TYR A 119 -8.62 -11.98 1.30
CA TYR A 119 -8.64 -13.29 1.96
C TYR A 119 -7.72 -13.36 3.17
N GLU A 120 -6.53 -12.76 3.09
CA GLU A 120 -5.53 -12.84 4.16
C GLU A 120 -5.76 -11.77 5.23
N LEU A 121 -6.00 -10.52 4.83
CA LEU A 121 -6.04 -9.37 5.75
C LEU A 121 -7.06 -9.54 6.90
N PRO A 122 -8.31 -10.01 6.69
CA PRO A 122 -9.23 -10.25 7.80
C PRO A 122 -8.72 -11.30 8.79
N ARG A 123 -7.95 -12.29 8.31
CA ARG A 123 -7.54 -13.47 9.09
C ARG A 123 -6.23 -13.27 9.85
N ILE A 124 -5.54 -12.15 9.67
CA ILE A 124 -4.18 -11.95 10.20
C ILE A 124 -4.18 -11.17 11.50
N ASN A 125 -3.38 -11.65 12.47
CA ASN A 125 -3.06 -10.91 13.67
C ASN A 125 -1.72 -10.17 13.52
N PHE A 126 -1.72 -8.87 13.80
CA PHE A 126 -0.52 -8.03 13.79
C PHE A 126 0.15 -7.88 15.16
N GLN A 127 -0.25 -8.68 16.14
CA GLN A 127 0.31 -8.72 17.50
C GLN A 127 1.28 -9.91 17.68
N GLY A 128 2.01 -10.29 16.63
CA GLY A 128 3.01 -11.37 16.69
C GLY A 128 4.10 -11.10 17.73
N ARG A 129 3.93 -11.60 18.95
CA ARG A 129 4.75 -11.23 20.12
C ARG A 129 6.14 -11.86 20.14
N THR A 130 6.32 -12.92 19.37
CA THR A 130 7.57 -13.68 19.27
C THR A 130 8.56 -13.08 18.27
N LEU A 131 8.11 -12.17 17.39
CA LEU A 131 8.98 -11.53 16.40
C LEU A 131 9.77 -10.38 17.04
N SER A 132 11.07 -10.34 16.76
CA SER A 132 12.00 -9.34 17.28
C SER A 132 11.89 -9.10 18.78
N HIS A 133 11.79 -10.19 19.54
CA HIS A 133 11.58 -10.16 20.99
C HIS A 133 12.89 -10.13 21.79
N ASP A 134 14.06 -10.28 21.15
CA ASP A 134 15.34 -10.28 21.86
C ASP A 134 15.54 -8.97 22.68
N PRO A 135 15.75 -9.06 24.00
CA PRO A 135 15.86 -7.88 24.86
C PRO A 135 17.02 -6.95 24.49
N ARG A 136 18.13 -7.48 23.95
CA ARG A 136 19.27 -6.67 23.50
C ARG A 136 18.87 -5.82 22.30
N THR A 137 18.10 -6.39 21.37
CA THR A 137 17.58 -5.67 20.20
C THR A 137 16.67 -4.52 20.62
N LEU A 138 15.78 -4.75 21.60
CA LEU A 138 14.88 -3.71 22.11
C LEU A 138 15.61 -2.62 22.90
N ARG A 139 16.67 -2.95 23.65
CA ARG A 139 17.55 -1.97 24.32
C ARG A 139 18.31 -1.14 23.30
N LEU A 140 18.86 -1.78 22.27
CA LEU A 140 19.58 -1.09 21.21
C LEU A 140 18.66 -0.14 20.44
N LEU A 141 17.40 -0.56 20.21
CA LEU A 141 16.37 0.30 19.63
C LEU A 141 16.10 1.54 20.50
N ASP A 142 15.94 1.38 21.81
CA ASP A 142 15.72 2.50 22.72
C ASP A 142 16.88 3.52 22.66
N MET A 143 18.12 3.02 22.70
CA MET A 143 19.32 3.87 22.60
C MET A 143 19.42 4.57 21.24
N ALA A 144 19.14 3.86 20.13
CA ALA A 144 19.09 4.47 18.80
C ALA A 144 18.00 5.56 18.73
N CYS A 145 16.81 5.28 19.27
CA CYS A 145 15.72 6.25 19.34
C CYS A 145 16.16 7.53 20.06
N GLN A 146 16.90 7.45 21.17
CA GLN A 146 17.40 8.65 21.87
C GLN A 146 18.26 9.55 20.97
N ASN A 147 19.10 8.97 20.10
CA ASN A 147 19.98 9.71 19.20
C ASN A 147 19.30 10.27 17.93
N LEU A 148 18.14 9.74 17.53
CA LEU A 148 17.41 10.15 16.32
C LEU A 148 16.74 11.53 16.48
N SER A 149 17.51 12.61 16.53
CA SER A 149 17.02 13.96 16.88
C SER A 149 16.28 14.70 15.76
N SER A 150 16.45 14.30 14.50
CA SER A 150 15.97 15.04 13.32
C SER A 150 14.91 14.29 12.52
N ILE A 151 14.39 13.19 13.06
CA ILE A 151 13.43 12.34 12.39
C ILE A 151 12.07 13.05 12.30
N HIS A 152 11.58 13.25 11.07
CA HIS A 152 10.29 13.88 10.83
C HIS A 152 9.24 12.90 10.29
N THR A 153 9.67 11.74 9.75
CA THR A 153 8.77 10.72 9.21
C THR A 153 9.03 9.36 9.84
N LEU A 154 8.00 8.76 10.45
CA LEU A 154 8.00 7.36 10.87
C LEU A 154 7.00 6.57 10.02
N ARG A 155 7.50 5.52 9.36
CA ARG A 155 6.69 4.58 8.57
C ARG A 155 6.82 3.18 9.14
N ILE A 156 5.71 2.50 9.35
CA ILE A 156 5.69 1.11 9.78
C ILE A 156 4.79 0.34 8.82
N ILE A 157 5.36 -0.62 8.09
CA ILE A 157 4.66 -1.38 7.05
C ILE A 157 4.81 -2.86 7.35
N PHE A 158 3.73 -3.54 7.74
CA PHE A 158 3.80 -4.92 8.17
C PHE A 158 4.89 -5.14 9.24
N GLY A 159 4.92 -4.24 10.22
CA GLY A 159 5.97 -4.18 11.24
C GLY A 159 5.81 -5.25 12.31
N HIS A 160 6.93 -5.70 12.87
CA HIS A 160 6.95 -6.61 14.01
C HIS A 160 6.41 -5.88 15.24
N TRP A 161 5.62 -6.56 16.07
CA TRP A 161 4.86 -5.90 17.14
C TRP A 161 5.77 -5.23 18.17
N ASN A 162 6.84 -5.91 18.62
CA ASN A 162 7.77 -5.36 19.62
C ASN A 162 8.53 -4.13 19.09
N LEU A 163 9.02 -4.19 17.84
CA LEU A 163 9.69 -3.05 17.19
C LEU A 163 8.73 -1.89 16.94
N THR A 164 7.49 -2.19 16.53
CA THR A 164 6.43 -1.17 16.35
C THR A 164 6.19 -0.40 17.65
N ARG A 165 5.98 -1.13 18.75
CA ARG A 165 5.81 -0.52 20.08
C ARG A 165 7.04 0.28 20.51
N GLY A 166 8.23 -0.29 20.38
CA GLY A 166 9.48 0.36 20.76
C GLY A 166 9.74 1.65 19.98
N LEU A 167 9.44 1.66 18.67
CA LEU A 167 9.56 2.86 17.84
C LEU A 167 8.55 3.94 18.21
N LEU A 168 7.27 3.57 18.41
CA LEU A 168 6.25 4.54 18.81
C LEU A 168 6.58 5.16 20.17
N VAL A 169 6.93 4.35 21.16
CA VAL A 169 7.27 4.82 22.50
C VAL A 169 8.58 5.63 22.50
N GLY A 170 9.62 5.13 21.84
CA GLY A 170 10.95 5.74 21.84
C GLY A 170 11.04 7.03 21.03
N LEU A 171 10.21 7.21 20.00
CA LEU A 171 10.24 8.40 19.13
C LEU A 171 9.18 9.43 19.50
N LEU A 172 7.97 9.01 19.88
CA LEU A 172 6.91 9.93 20.30
C LEU A 172 7.03 10.29 21.78
N GLY A 173 7.53 9.38 22.62
CA GLY A 173 7.66 9.57 24.06
C GLY A 173 8.99 10.19 24.53
N LYS A 174 9.71 10.87 23.64
CA LYS A 174 11.06 11.39 23.93
C LYS A 174 11.04 12.46 25.03
N PRO A 175 11.97 12.42 26.00
CA PRO A 175 12.10 13.47 27.02
C PRO A 175 12.33 14.87 26.43
N GLN A 176 13.03 14.96 25.30
CA GLN A 176 13.35 16.22 24.61
C GLN A 176 12.23 16.71 23.68
N GLY A 177 11.11 15.98 23.60
CA GLY A 177 10.04 16.22 22.63
C GLY A 177 10.23 15.44 21.33
N SER A 178 9.11 15.26 20.61
CA SER A 178 9.04 14.52 19.36
C SER A 178 9.18 15.46 18.17
N THR A 179 10.03 15.10 17.20
CA THR A 179 10.15 15.82 15.93
C THR A 179 9.28 15.22 14.82
N ILE A 180 8.54 14.14 15.11
CA ILE A 180 7.72 13.43 14.13
C ILE A 180 6.57 14.32 13.65
N ARG A 181 6.54 14.59 12.34
CA ARG A 181 5.46 15.30 11.65
C ARG A 181 4.57 14.36 10.84
N HIS A 182 5.09 13.20 10.45
CA HIS A 182 4.38 12.23 9.62
C HIS A 182 4.44 10.84 10.26
N LEU A 183 3.28 10.31 10.65
CA LEU A 183 3.12 8.98 11.23
C LEU A 183 2.28 8.10 10.30
N TRP A 184 2.94 7.17 9.61
CA TRP A 184 2.29 6.30 8.62
C TRP A 184 2.39 4.84 9.02
N LEU A 185 1.24 4.24 9.31
CA LEU A 185 1.12 2.89 9.81
C LEU A 185 0.32 2.07 8.80
N GLU A 186 0.84 0.90 8.43
CA GLU A 186 0.24 -0.02 7.47
C GLU A 186 0.41 -1.47 7.95
N ASN A 187 -0.67 -2.25 8.06
CA ASN A 187 -0.62 -3.67 8.48
C ASN A 187 0.17 -3.92 9.78
N CYS A 188 0.00 -3.09 10.81
CA CYS A 188 0.64 -3.28 12.13
C CYS A 188 -0.38 -3.08 13.26
N SER A 189 0.03 -3.22 14.52
CA SER A 189 -0.84 -3.04 15.68
C SER A 189 -0.43 -1.83 16.53
N LEU A 190 -1.45 -1.11 17.02
CA LEU A 190 -1.32 -0.04 18.01
C LEU A 190 -1.58 -0.51 19.46
N ALA A 191 -1.82 -1.81 19.64
CA ALA A 191 -2.06 -2.40 20.96
C ALA A 191 -0.74 -2.59 21.74
N GLY A 192 -0.86 -2.71 23.07
CA GLY A 192 0.24 -3.00 23.98
C GLY A 192 0.97 -1.76 24.50
N ILE A 193 0.41 -0.56 24.32
CA ILE A 193 0.97 0.69 24.86
C ILE A 193 0.10 1.12 26.05
N SER A 194 0.66 0.98 27.27
CA SER A 194 -0.06 1.35 28.49
C SER A 194 -0.37 2.84 28.54
N GLN A 195 -1.44 3.22 29.25
CA GLN A 195 -1.86 4.61 29.40
C GLN A 195 -0.75 5.52 29.94
N ARG A 196 0.10 5.00 30.83
CA ARG A 196 1.27 5.70 31.38
C ARG A 196 2.29 6.07 30.29
N LEU A 197 2.49 5.20 29.29
CA LEU A 197 3.39 5.46 28.18
C LEU A 197 2.75 6.41 27.15
N LEU A 198 1.45 6.26 26.88
CA LEU A 198 0.71 7.17 26.01
C LEU A 198 0.82 8.61 26.49
N GLN A 199 0.65 8.87 27.80
CA GLN A 199 0.78 10.20 28.39
C GLN A 199 2.14 10.88 28.16
N LYS A 200 3.18 10.14 27.77
CA LYS A 200 4.50 10.70 27.44
C LYS A 200 4.60 11.16 25.98
N PHE A 201 3.64 10.81 25.13
CA PHE A 201 3.72 11.11 23.70
C PHE A 201 3.62 12.61 23.47
N ASP A 202 4.61 13.17 22.79
CA ASP A 202 4.56 14.49 22.22
C ASP A 202 4.05 14.41 20.78
N LEU A 203 2.85 14.95 20.57
CA LEU A 203 2.11 14.90 19.30
C LEU A 203 1.73 16.30 18.80
N ALA A 204 2.21 17.35 19.48
CA ALA A 204 1.86 18.74 19.16
C ALA A 204 2.39 19.19 17.79
N GLY A 205 3.39 18.48 17.24
CA GLY A 205 3.95 18.72 15.91
C GLY A 205 3.43 17.78 14.81
N LEU A 206 2.50 16.87 15.10
CA LEU A 206 2.05 15.87 14.13
C LEU A 206 1.17 16.50 13.05
N GLU A 207 1.67 16.56 11.82
CA GLU A 207 0.99 17.18 10.66
C GLU A 207 0.21 16.16 9.82
N SER A 208 0.65 14.90 9.78
CA SER A 208 0.03 13.84 8.98
C SER A 208 -0.08 12.52 9.74
N LEU A 209 -1.30 12.01 9.84
CA LEU A 209 -1.59 10.66 10.33
C LEU A 209 -2.16 9.81 9.19
N ARG A 210 -1.56 8.65 8.96
CA ARG A 210 -2.06 7.67 7.98
C ARG A 210 -2.12 6.29 8.59
N LEU A 211 -3.32 5.71 8.59
CA LEU A 211 -3.57 4.36 9.04
C LEU A 211 -4.14 3.58 7.86
N ARG A 212 -3.50 2.47 7.50
CA ARG A 212 -3.92 1.62 6.38
C ARG A 212 -3.95 0.14 6.74
N ARG A 213 -5.08 -0.54 6.53
CA ARG A 213 -5.18 -2.00 6.79
C ARG A 213 -4.78 -2.37 8.24
N LEU A 214 -5.18 -1.56 9.23
CA LEU A 214 -4.90 -1.83 10.65
C LEU A 214 -6.18 -2.22 11.39
N PRO A 215 -6.12 -3.14 12.37
CA PRO A 215 -7.17 -3.32 13.35
C PRO A 215 -7.19 -2.14 14.32
N LEU A 216 -8.34 -1.46 14.42
CA LEU A 216 -8.58 -0.39 15.42
C LEU A 216 -9.53 -0.81 16.55
N LEU A 217 -9.97 -2.07 16.56
CA LEU A 217 -10.70 -2.66 17.69
C LEU A 217 -10.12 -4.04 18.00
N ALA A 218 -10.05 -4.40 19.29
CA ALA A 218 -9.70 -5.76 19.70
C ALA A 218 -10.60 -6.80 19.00
N ASN A 219 -10.00 -7.89 18.51
CA ASN A 219 -10.67 -8.97 17.75
C ASN A 219 -11.31 -8.55 16.40
N ALA A 220 -10.99 -7.37 15.84
CA ALA A 220 -11.35 -7.04 14.47
C ALA A 220 -10.76 -8.08 13.48
N GLY A 221 -11.55 -8.53 12.49
CA GLY A 221 -11.12 -9.55 11.52
C GLY A 221 -11.49 -11.01 11.82
N ARG A 222 -11.74 -11.39 13.09
CA ARG A 222 -12.04 -12.78 13.44
C ARG A 222 -13.50 -13.13 13.11
N HIS A 223 -13.69 -13.89 12.04
CA HIS A 223 -14.97 -14.52 11.72
C HIS A 223 -15.35 -15.51 12.84
N ASP A 224 -16.64 -15.54 13.14
CA ASP A 224 -17.31 -16.44 14.07
C ASP A 224 -16.89 -16.38 15.54
N SER A 225 -17.90 -16.10 16.37
CA SER A 225 -17.89 -16.35 17.80
C SER A 225 -17.39 -17.76 18.14
N GLN A 226 -17.59 -18.76 17.28
CA GLN A 226 -17.03 -20.11 17.48
C GLN A 226 -15.51 -20.23 17.28
N GLU A 227 -14.88 -19.48 16.35
CA GLU A 227 -13.42 -19.53 16.17
C GLU A 227 -12.68 -18.73 17.24
N VAL A 228 -13.25 -17.61 17.71
CA VAL A 228 -12.69 -16.83 18.83
C VAL A 228 -12.64 -17.69 20.11
N TYR A 229 -13.67 -18.49 20.38
CA TYR A 229 -13.70 -19.39 21.54
C TYR A 229 -12.86 -20.67 21.38
N THR A 230 -12.58 -21.12 20.15
CA THR A 230 -11.73 -22.31 19.92
C THR A 230 -10.25 -21.99 19.69
N ARG A 231 -9.88 -20.78 19.25
CA ARG A 231 -8.48 -20.36 19.02
C ARG A 231 -7.93 -19.37 20.06
N GLY A 232 -8.79 -18.70 20.84
CA GLY A 232 -8.39 -17.79 21.91
C GLY A 232 -7.61 -16.55 21.46
N PRO A 233 -7.23 -15.64 22.40
CA PRO A 233 -6.64 -14.33 22.11
C PRO A 233 -5.17 -14.36 21.64
N PHE A 234 -4.62 -15.53 21.33
CA PHE A 234 -3.20 -15.65 21.02
C PHE A 234 -2.85 -15.30 19.56
N PRO A 235 -1.62 -14.83 19.31
CA PRO A 235 -1.23 -14.19 18.07
C PRO A 235 -0.94 -15.21 16.98
N ASP A 236 -1.95 -15.47 16.14
CA ASP A 236 -1.74 -16.15 14.86
C ASP A 236 -0.77 -15.35 14.00
N TRP A 237 0.41 -15.94 13.80
CA TRP A 237 1.22 -15.69 12.62
C TRP A 237 0.58 -16.43 11.45
N ARG A 238 0.75 -15.90 10.23
CA ARG A 238 0.07 -16.34 9.00
C ARG A 238 0.10 -17.85 8.74
N SER A 239 -0.82 -18.59 9.33
CA SER A 239 -1.10 -19.95 8.92
C SER A 239 -2.52 -20.31 9.28
N ASP A 240 -3.43 -19.84 8.44
CA ASP A 240 -4.61 -20.65 8.18
C ASP A 240 -4.11 -21.98 7.56
N ARG A 241 -4.70 -23.11 7.97
CA ARG A 241 -4.40 -24.44 7.42
C ARG A 241 -4.69 -24.55 5.92
N ALA A 242 -5.33 -23.53 5.35
CA ALA A 242 -5.61 -23.42 3.95
C ALA A 242 -4.79 -22.26 3.38
N PHE A 243 -4.03 -22.58 2.32
CA PHE A 243 -3.54 -21.68 1.27
C PHE A 243 -2.04 -21.32 1.27
N GLU A 244 -1.38 -21.91 0.28
CA GLU A 244 -0.01 -21.79 -0.20
C GLU A 244 0.25 -20.45 -0.91
N ILE A 245 -0.35 -19.34 -0.50
CA ILE A 245 -0.50 -18.16 -1.38
C ILE A 245 0.54 -17.09 -1.05
N ARG A 246 1.32 -16.70 -2.06
CA ARG A 246 2.23 -15.54 -2.01
C ARG A 246 1.80 -14.46 -2.99
N GLN A 247 1.99 -13.19 -2.62
CA GLN A 247 1.85 -12.04 -3.54
C GLN A 247 2.99 -11.87 -4.55
N ASP A 248 4.00 -12.74 -4.53
CA ASP A 248 5.08 -12.75 -5.53
C ASP A 248 4.74 -13.58 -6.78
N GLY A 249 3.52 -14.12 -6.85
CA GLY A 249 3.04 -14.93 -7.96
C GLY A 249 3.52 -16.38 -7.94
N ARG A 250 4.34 -16.80 -6.97
CA ARG A 250 4.97 -18.14 -6.97
C ARG A 250 4.24 -19.18 -6.13
N GLY A 251 3.27 -18.76 -5.32
CA GLY A 251 2.82 -19.59 -4.19
C GLY A 251 3.99 -19.99 -3.27
N GLY A 252 3.68 -20.51 -2.10
CA GLY A 252 4.68 -21.05 -1.18
C GLY A 252 4.31 -20.87 0.28
N VAL A 253 4.45 -21.96 1.01
CA VAL A 253 4.34 -22.04 2.48
C VAL A 253 5.29 -21.02 3.11
N ILE A 254 4.75 -20.15 3.98
CA ILE A 254 5.57 -19.43 4.96
C ILE A 254 5.99 -20.47 5.99
N LYS A 255 7.21 -20.99 5.85
CA LYS A 255 7.90 -21.56 7.01
C LYS A 255 8.35 -20.34 7.80
N THR A 256 8.10 -20.30 9.10
CA THR A 256 8.85 -19.41 10.00
C THR A 256 10.02 -20.22 10.57
N SER A 257 10.90 -19.61 11.36
CA SER A 257 12.02 -20.29 12.04
C SER A 257 11.61 -21.48 12.93
N THR A 258 10.32 -21.76 13.03
CA THR A 258 9.82 -22.99 13.59
C THR A 258 8.79 -23.62 12.65
N GLU A 259 9.08 -24.80 12.07
CA GLU A 259 8.06 -25.72 11.54
C GLU A 259 7.01 -26.15 12.60
N LEU A 260 7.10 -25.64 13.85
CA LEU A 260 6.24 -25.96 14.99
C LEU A 260 4.84 -25.30 14.98
N PHE A 261 4.39 -24.58 13.93
CA PHE A 261 3.06 -23.93 13.93
C PHE A 261 1.92 -24.87 14.32
N ARG A 262 1.82 -26.01 13.62
CA ARG A 262 0.77 -27.01 13.83
C ARG A 262 0.77 -27.54 15.27
N HIS A 263 1.91 -27.46 15.94
CA HIS A 263 2.07 -27.83 17.33
C HIS A 263 1.71 -26.67 18.25
N GLN A 264 2.19 -25.45 18.03
CA GLN A 264 1.88 -24.28 18.87
C GLN A 264 0.38 -23.93 18.89
N GLU A 265 -0.31 -23.95 17.74
CA GLU A 265 -1.77 -23.70 17.64
C GLU A 265 -2.57 -24.76 18.43
N ALA A 266 -2.26 -26.04 18.23
CA ALA A 266 -2.91 -27.15 18.95
C ALA A 266 -2.64 -27.09 20.47
N LEU A 267 -1.44 -26.67 20.87
CA LEU A 267 -1.03 -26.59 22.28
C LEU A 267 -1.68 -25.40 23.00
N ILE A 268 -1.76 -24.23 22.37
CA ILE A 268 -2.46 -23.06 22.91
C ILE A 268 -3.97 -23.34 22.99
N ARG A 269 -4.55 -23.92 21.93
CA ARG A 269 -5.95 -24.35 21.93
C ARG A 269 -6.24 -25.32 23.09
N ASN A 270 -5.37 -26.29 23.32
CA ASN A 270 -5.50 -27.23 24.43
C ASN A 270 -5.36 -26.54 25.79
N LEU A 271 -4.42 -25.59 25.95
CA LEU A 271 -4.27 -24.75 27.16
C LEU A 271 -5.54 -23.95 27.48
N ILE A 272 -6.19 -23.37 26.47
CA ILE A 272 -7.40 -22.55 26.63
C ILE A 272 -8.63 -23.41 26.90
N ILE A 273 -8.79 -24.51 26.16
CA ILE A 273 -9.84 -25.50 26.42
C ILE A 273 -9.68 -26.05 27.84
N ALA A 274 -8.45 -26.35 28.27
CA ALA A 274 -8.15 -26.83 29.62
C ALA A 274 -8.43 -25.79 30.72
N HIS A 275 -8.16 -24.51 30.47
CA HIS A 275 -8.44 -23.44 31.44
C HIS A 275 -9.94 -23.14 31.55
N ASN A 276 -10.69 -23.36 30.47
CA ASN A 276 -12.14 -23.10 30.38
C ASN A 276 -13.01 -24.33 30.66
N SER A 277 -12.46 -25.55 30.62
CA SER A 277 -13.19 -26.79 30.91
C SER A 277 -12.93 -27.24 32.35
N GLN A 278 -13.98 -27.63 33.06
CA GLN A 278 -13.91 -28.40 34.31
C GLN A 278 -13.52 -29.87 34.02
N ALA A 279 -12.58 -30.11 33.10
CA ALA A 279 -12.09 -31.44 32.77
C ALA A 279 -11.16 -31.98 33.88
N GLU A 280 -10.99 -33.30 33.97
CA GLU A 280 -10.13 -33.92 34.99
C GLU A 280 -8.71 -33.32 35.00
N GLU A 281 -8.30 -32.86 36.17
CA GLU A 281 -7.15 -31.99 36.44
C GLU A 281 -5.79 -32.56 35.99
N SER A 282 -5.69 -33.88 35.83
CA SER A 282 -4.44 -34.61 35.56
C SER A 282 -4.04 -34.63 34.08
N GLN A 283 -4.99 -34.89 33.17
CA GLN A 283 -4.74 -34.93 31.72
C GLN A 283 -4.48 -33.52 31.17
N VAL A 284 -5.29 -32.56 31.63
CA VAL A 284 -5.10 -31.13 31.38
C VAL A 284 -3.68 -30.68 31.77
N LYS A 285 -3.22 -31.04 32.97
CA LYS A 285 -1.90 -30.65 33.46
C LYS A 285 -0.76 -31.24 32.63
N ALA A 286 -0.88 -32.49 32.20
CA ALA A 286 0.12 -33.15 31.35
C ALA A 286 0.23 -32.47 29.96
N ASP A 287 -0.90 -32.11 29.35
CA ASP A 287 -0.93 -31.42 28.06
C ASP A 287 -0.37 -30.00 28.17
N ILE A 288 -0.64 -29.30 29.27
CA ILE A 288 -0.06 -27.98 29.61
C ILE A 288 1.46 -28.07 29.78
N ASP A 289 1.97 -29.07 30.50
CA ASP A 289 3.41 -29.24 30.72
C ASP A 289 4.14 -29.64 29.45
N ALA A 290 3.53 -30.47 28.59
CA ALA A 290 4.06 -30.80 27.27
C ALA A 290 4.10 -29.58 26.34
N ALA A 291 3.06 -28.72 26.39
CA ALA A 291 3.02 -27.45 25.67
C ALA A 291 4.13 -26.49 26.12
N ARG A 292 4.27 -26.30 27.43
CA ARG A 292 5.32 -25.46 28.02
C ARG A 292 6.71 -25.88 27.57
N LYS A 293 7.04 -27.17 27.64
CA LYS A 293 8.36 -27.70 27.20
C LYS A 293 8.65 -27.45 25.73
N ARG A 294 7.64 -27.55 24.86
CA ARG A 294 7.79 -27.26 23.43
C ARG A 294 8.00 -25.77 23.17
N PHE A 295 7.28 -24.90 23.88
CA PHE A 295 7.53 -23.45 23.84
C PHE A 295 8.96 -23.14 24.27
N GLU A 296 9.40 -23.67 25.40
CA GLU A 296 10.78 -23.46 25.89
C GLU A 296 11.84 -23.89 24.88
N LEU A 297 11.62 -24.97 24.12
CA LEU A 297 12.51 -25.40 23.04
C LEU A 297 12.56 -24.37 21.90
N SER A 298 11.40 -23.91 21.41
CA SER A 298 11.34 -22.89 20.34
C SER A 298 12.06 -21.59 20.71
N PHE A 299 11.89 -21.11 21.94
CA PHE A 299 12.60 -19.91 22.41
C PHE A 299 14.09 -20.16 22.61
N ARG A 300 14.50 -21.38 22.93
CA ARG A 300 15.92 -21.75 23.02
C ARG A 300 16.57 -21.73 21.63
N ASP A 301 15.90 -22.25 20.61
CA ASP A 301 16.42 -22.26 19.24
C ASP A 301 16.52 -20.83 18.68
N ALA A 302 15.49 -20.00 18.87
CA ALA A 302 15.52 -18.59 18.53
C ALA A 302 16.68 -17.86 19.23
N ARG A 303 16.84 -18.06 20.55
CA ARG A 303 17.95 -17.48 21.30
C ARG A 303 19.32 -17.93 20.80
N ASN A 304 19.48 -19.21 20.45
CA ASN A 304 20.75 -19.70 19.89
C ASN A 304 21.10 -18.98 18.58
N PHE A 305 20.10 -18.66 17.76
CA PHE A 305 20.25 -17.80 16.59
C PHE A 305 20.69 -16.40 17.00
N ASP A 306 20.00 -15.78 17.94
CA ASP A 306 20.36 -14.44 18.44
C ASP A 306 21.80 -14.42 18.99
N GLU A 307 22.22 -15.41 19.79
CA GLU A 307 23.61 -15.50 20.29
C GLU A 307 24.62 -15.61 19.15
N LYS A 308 24.33 -16.40 18.10
CA LYS A 308 25.18 -16.48 16.90
C LYS A 308 25.28 -15.12 16.20
N ILE A 309 24.17 -14.37 16.11
CA ILE A 309 24.13 -13.04 15.50
C ILE A 309 25.00 -12.07 16.31
N TYR A 310 24.71 -11.94 17.61
CA TYR A 310 25.41 -11.01 18.50
C TYR A 310 26.91 -11.33 18.64
N SER A 311 27.31 -12.61 18.60
CA SER A 311 28.72 -13.01 18.62
C SER A 311 29.52 -12.55 17.40
N LYS A 312 28.85 -12.28 16.27
CA LYS A 312 29.45 -11.81 15.02
C LYS A 312 29.43 -10.29 14.88
N LEU A 313 28.72 -9.58 15.75
CA LEU A 313 28.64 -8.13 15.70
C LEU A 313 29.87 -7.49 16.34
N PRO A 314 30.41 -6.40 15.77
CA PRO A 314 31.47 -5.65 16.41
C PRO A 314 30.95 -4.98 17.68
N ASP A 315 31.67 -5.13 18.80
CA ASP A 315 31.33 -4.46 20.05
C ASP A 315 31.82 -3.00 20.06
N VAL A 316 31.15 -2.16 19.25
CA VAL A 316 31.53 -0.76 19.04
C VAL A 316 31.47 0.00 20.37
N GLY A 317 32.64 0.37 20.90
CA GLY A 317 32.74 1.09 22.17
C GLY A 317 32.28 0.31 23.40
N GLY A 318 32.23 -1.02 23.35
CA GLY A 318 31.75 -1.85 24.47
C GLY A 318 30.23 -1.87 24.66
N LEU A 319 29.48 -1.31 23.70
CA LEU A 319 28.03 -1.10 23.79
C LEU A 319 27.24 -2.42 23.93
N ILE A 320 27.58 -3.44 23.13
CA ILE A 320 26.89 -4.74 23.17
C ILE A 320 27.17 -5.41 24.51
N SER A 321 28.42 -5.35 24.98
CA SER A 321 28.81 -5.88 26.30
C SER A 321 28.08 -5.17 27.44
N SER A 322 27.93 -3.83 27.37
CA SER A 322 27.19 -3.05 28.37
C SER A 322 25.72 -3.46 28.44
N ILE A 323 25.05 -3.55 27.27
CA ILE A 323 23.65 -4.00 27.20
C ILE A 323 23.52 -5.39 27.83
N GLN A 324 24.41 -6.32 27.48
CA GLN A 324 24.39 -7.68 28.05
C GLN A 324 24.55 -7.68 29.57
N GLN A 325 25.40 -6.82 30.12
CA GLN A 325 25.63 -6.70 31.56
C GLN A 325 24.41 -6.13 32.31
N GLU A 326 23.68 -5.20 31.69
CA GLU A 326 22.48 -4.55 32.25
C GLU A 326 21.22 -5.43 32.21
N LEU A 327 21.19 -6.47 31.37
CA LEU A 327 20.06 -7.41 31.33
C LEU A 327 19.90 -8.13 32.67
N SER A 328 18.65 -8.19 33.15
CA SER A 328 18.31 -8.92 34.37
C SER A 328 18.44 -10.43 34.18
N ASP A 329 18.52 -11.19 35.28
CA ASP A 329 18.52 -12.66 35.22
C ASP A 329 17.21 -13.20 34.61
N GLU A 330 16.11 -12.45 34.73
CA GLU A 330 14.84 -12.75 34.07
C GLU A 330 14.92 -12.55 32.54
N ASP A 331 15.48 -11.43 32.06
CA ASP A 331 15.70 -11.16 30.63
C ASP A 331 16.63 -12.20 29.99
N ARG A 332 17.59 -12.70 30.79
CA ARG A 332 18.52 -13.76 30.40
C ARG A 332 17.91 -15.15 30.50
N SER A 333 16.66 -15.33 30.90
CA SER A 333 16.02 -16.65 31.05
C SER A 333 15.02 -16.92 29.92
N VAL A 334 15.29 -17.98 29.14
CA VAL A 334 14.38 -18.48 28.08
C VAL A 334 13.00 -18.82 28.66
N VAL A 335 12.97 -19.36 29.88
CA VAL A 335 11.75 -19.81 30.58
C VAL A 335 10.95 -18.62 31.11
N SER A 336 11.64 -17.54 31.52
CA SER A 336 10.97 -16.32 32.00
C SER A 336 10.29 -15.55 30.88
N GLY A 337 10.93 -15.43 29.70
CA GLY A 337 10.33 -14.78 28.53
C GLY A 337 9.04 -15.47 28.07
N VAL A 338 9.02 -16.81 28.05
CA VAL A 338 7.80 -17.61 27.80
C VAL A 338 6.74 -17.34 28.86
N LYS A 339 7.12 -17.27 30.14
CA LYS A 339 6.20 -17.02 31.24
C LYS A 339 5.58 -15.62 31.15
N GLN A 340 6.36 -14.58 30.85
CA GLN A 340 5.89 -13.19 30.69
C GLN A 340 4.98 -13.04 29.46
N LEU A 341 5.30 -13.69 28.35
CA LEU A 341 4.44 -13.72 27.15
C LEU A 341 3.08 -14.38 27.39
N LEU A 342 3.03 -15.32 28.33
CA LEU A 342 1.84 -16.05 28.76
C LEU A 342 1.19 -15.46 30.03
N ASP A 343 1.77 -14.45 30.68
CA ASP A 343 1.25 -13.87 31.92
C ASP A 343 0.25 -12.75 31.64
N HIS A 344 -1.02 -13.01 31.90
CA HIS A 344 -2.14 -12.10 31.61
C HIS A 344 -2.23 -10.95 32.62
N ASN A 345 -1.45 -11.03 33.71
CA ASN A 345 -1.42 -10.05 34.80
C ASN A 345 -0.14 -9.20 34.79
N HIS A 346 0.76 -9.38 33.81
CA HIS A 346 1.97 -8.56 33.72
C HIS A 346 1.58 -7.08 33.53
N PRO A 347 2.19 -6.12 34.25
CA PRO A 347 1.77 -4.71 34.28
C PRO A 347 1.88 -3.97 32.93
N ASP A 348 2.63 -4.51 31.98
CA ASP A 348 2.68 -4.02 30.59
C ASP A 348 1.63 -4.68 29.66
N PHE A 349 0.88 -5.68 30.14
CA PHE A 349 0.08 -6.59 29.30
C PHE A 349 -1.29 -6.97 29.91
N ALA A 350 -1.94 -6.04 30.62
CA ALA A 350 -3.31 -6.26 31.06
C ALA A 350 -4.24 -6.51 29.84
N LEU A 351 -5.32 -7.29 30.00
CA LEU A 351 -6.32 -7.53 28.95
C LEU A 351 -6.84 -6.22 28.31
N SER A 352 -6.87 -5.12 29.07
CA SER A 352 -7.22 -3.77 28.62
C SER A 352 -6.23 -3.17 27.60
N ASP A 353 -4.96 -3.62 27.59
CA ASP A 353 -3.90 -3.10 26.72
C ASP A 353 -3.87 -3.82 25.35
N THR A 354 -4.72 -4.83 25.15
CA THR A 354 -4.85 -5.52 23.86
C THR A 354 -5.69 -4.76 22.84
N ASP A 355 -6.42 -3.73 23.29
CA ASP A 355 -7.24 -2.88 22.43
C ASP A 355 -6.41 -1.74 21.82
N PRO A 356 -6.29 -1.63 20.50
CA PRO A 356 -5.62 -0.51 19.84
C PRO A 356 -6.40 0.82 19.94
N PHE A 357 -7.68 0.78 20.32
CA PHE A 357 -8.56 1.94 20.31
C PHE A 357 -8.10 3.11 21.22
N PRO A 358 -7.70 2.90 22.49
CA PRO A 358 -7.23 3.98 23.35
C PRO A 358 -6.00 4.70 22.78
N THR A 359 -5.03 3.96 22.23
CA THR A 359 -3.85 4.51 21.56
C THR A 359 -4.26 5.38 20.36
N PHE A 360 -5.15 4.87 19.51
CA PHE A 360 -5.63 5.60 18.34
C PHE A 360 -6.31 6.92 18.72
N MET A 361 -7.25 6.88 19.66
CA MET A 361 -7.95 8.09 20.11
C MET A 361 -7.01 9.09 20.76
N HIS A 362 -6.05 8.61 21.56
CA HIS A 362 -5.05 9.47 22.18
C HIS A 362 -4.20 10.22 21.14
N ILE A 363 -3.77 9.52 20.07
CA ILE A 363 -3.03 10.13 18.96
C ILE A 363 -3.85 11.24 18.31
N LEU A 364 -5.13 11.00 18.03
CA LEU A 364 -6.01 12.01 17.42
C LEU A 364 -6.25 13.21 18.34
N GLU A 365 -6.61 12.97 19.60
CA GLU A 365 -6.93 14.01 20.58
C GLU A 365 -5.73 14.95 20.80
N CYS A 366 -4.52 14.40 20.91
CA CYS A 366 -3.30 15.16 21.18
C CYS A 366 -2.68 15.81 19.93
N SER A 367 -3.14 15.47 18.71
CA SER A 367 -2.67 16.07 17.46
C SER A 367 -3.64 17.10 16.85
N THR A 368 -4.76 17.38 17.51
CA THR A 368 -5.82 18.28 17.01
C THR A 368 -5.32 19.64 16.54
N ALA A 369 -4.36 20.24 17.26
CA ALA A 369 -3.84 21.57 16.96
C ALA A 369 -2.94 21.64 15.72
N SER A 370 -2.32 20.53 15.30
CA SER A 370 -1.30 20.50 14.23
C SER A 370 -1.72 19.72 13.00
N LEU A 371 -2.69 18.81 13.11
CA LEU A 371 -3.02 17.87 12.05
C LEU A 371 -3.54 18.58 10.79
N ILE A 372 -2.86 18.34 9.66
CA ILE A 372 -3.19 18.84 8.32
C ILE A 372 -3.83 17.74 7.48
N SER A 373 -3.49 16.48 7.72
CA SER A 373 -3.97 15.33 6.95
C SER A 373 -4.28 14.13 7.84
N LEU A 374 -5.52 13.63 7.75
CA LEU A 374 -5.98 12.41 8.40
C LEU A 374 -6.45 11.41 7.35
N ASN A 375 -5.78 10.25 7.27
CA ASN A 375 -6.10 9.21 6.28
C ASN A 375 -6.34 7.86 6.97
N LEU A 376 -7.56 7.34 6.82
CA LEU A 376 -8.03 6.06 7.31
C LEU A 376 -8.38 5.18 6.09
N ASP A 377 -7.48 4.28 5.70
CA ASP A 377 -7.55 3.51 4.45
C ASP A 377 -7.74 2.02 4.74
N TRP A 378 -8.97 1.49 4.61
CA TRP A 378 -9.29 0.10 4.97
C TRP A 378 -8.91 -0.27 6.39
N VAL A 379 -9.23 0.63 7.32
CA VAL A 379 -9.10 0.32 8.74
C VAL A 379 -10.10 -0.77 9.10
N LEU A 380 -9.65 -1.76 9.86
CA LEU A 380 -10.46 -2.91 10.27
C LEU A 380 -11.12 -2.62 11.61
N PHE A 381 -12.44 -2.75 11.62
CA PHE A 381 -13.31 -2.66 12.77
C PHE A 381 -13.91 -4.04 13.06
N ARG A 382 -14.65 -4.16 14.17
CA ARG A 382 -15.52 -5.32 14.38
C ARG A 382 -16.66 -5.24 13.37
N ARG A 383 -17.11 -6.39 12.84
CA ARG A 383 -18.22 -6.44 11.87
C ARG A 383 -19.40 -5.59 12.35
N THR A 384 -20.04 -4.90 11.41
CA THR A 384 -21.21 -4.04 11.62
C THR A 384 -22.49 -4.63 11.05
N ASP A 385 -22.42 -5.84 10.48
CA ASP A 385 -23.54 -6.52 9.87
C ASP A 385 -24.53 -7.06 10.92
N GLN A 386 -25.64 -7.68 10.48
CA GLN A 386 -26.68 -8.20 11.38
C GLN A 386 -26.16 -9.23 12.40
N ARG A 387 -24.99 -9.81 12.15
CA ARG A 387 -24.31 -10.78 13.03
C ARG A 387 -23.45 -10.11 14.10
N ALA A 388 -23.30 -8.79 14.08
CA ALA A 388 -22.52 -8.03 15.05
C ALA A 388 -23.17 -8.02 16.44
N SER A 389 -22.36 -8.23 17.49
CA SER A 389 -22.80 -8.05 18.87
C SER A 389 -23.18 -6.59 19.15
N SER A 390 -24.07 -6.35 20.11
CA SER A 390 -24.47 -5.01 20.54
C SER A 390 -23.29 -4.20 21.10
N GLU A 391 -22.37 -4.85 21.79
CA GLU A 391 -21.13 -4.25 22.31
C GLU A 391 -20.22 -3.74 21.19
N SER A 392 -20.01 -4.54 20.15
CA SER A 392 -19.22 -4.15 18.97
C SER A 392 -19.79 -2.92 18.28
N ARG A 393 -21.12 -2.90 18.09
CA ARG A 393 -21.82 -1.76 17.51
C ARG A 393 -21.65 -0.51 18.38
N THR A 394 -21.88 -0.62 19.68
CA THR A 394 -21.76 0.51 20.61
C THR A 394 -20.34 1.07 20.67
N SER A 395 -19.32 0.21 20.69
CA SER A 395 -17.91 0.63 20.67
C SER A 395 -17.56 1.40 19.40
N LEU A 396 -18.03 0.92 18.25
CA LEU A 396 -17.77 1.56 16.96
C LEU A 396 -18.49 2.91 16.85
N GLU A 397 -19.76 2.99 17.26
CA GLU A 397 -20.49 4.26 17.32
C GLU A 397 -19.79 5.25 18.25
N GLY A 398 -19.35 4.78 19.42
CA GLY A 398 -18.59 5.57 20.39
C GLY A 398 -17.30 6.17 19.81
N MET A 399 -16.56 5.38 19.01
CA MET A 399 -15.38 5.87 18.29
C MET A 399 -15.73 7.00 17.33
N PHE A 400 -16.67 6.77 16.40
CA PHE A 400 -17.02 7.77 15.39
C PHE A 400 -17.53 9.06 16.01
N LYS A 401 -18.36 8.96 17.06
CA LYS A 401 -18.80 10.12 17.84
C LYS A 401 -17.65 10.92 18.43
N ARG A 402 -16.67 10.25 19.05
CA ARG A 402 -15.51 10.95 19.64
C ARG A 402 -14.68 11.61 18.54
N MET A 403 -14.40 10.91 17.44
CA MET A 403 -13.63 11.45 16.32
C MET A 403 -14.30 12.69 15.71
N PHE A 404 -15.61 12.65 15.42
CA PHE A 404 -16.35 13.77 14.83
C PHE A 404 -16.63 14.92 15.82
N LYS A 405 -16.31 14.77 17.11
CA LYS A 405 -16.29 15.88 18.08
C LYS A 405 -14.96 16.64 18.10
N LEU A 406 -13.91 16.09 17.48
CA LEU A 406 -12.61 16.74 17.42
C LEU A 406 -12.61 17.86 16.38
N HIS A 407 -11.95 18.97 16.72
CA HIS A 407 -11.73 20.10 15.85
C HIS A 407 -10.25 20.20 15.47
N PHE A 408 -9.98 20.24 14.16
CA PHE A 408 -8.66 20.26 13.54
C PHE A 408 -8.50 21.56 12.73
N PRO A 409 -8.00 22.67 13.32
CA PRO A 409 -8.02 24.00 12.69
C PRO A 409 -7.23 24.12 11.37
N HIS A 410 -6.31 23.18 11.12
CA HIS A 410 -5.41 23.14 9.98
C HIS A 410 -5.71 22.02 8.99
N LEU A 411 -6.76 21.23 9.20
CA LEU A 411 -7.10 20.08 8.38
C LEU A 411 -7.41 20.49 6.94
N ARG A 412 -6.68 19.91 6.00
CA ARG A 412 -6.83 20.09 4.55
C ARG A 412 -7.19 18.80 3.83
N ALA A 413 -6.87 17.65 4.41
CA ALA A 413 -7.17 16.35 3.82
C ALA A 413 -7.83 15.46 4.86
N PHE A 414 -9.03 14.99 4.54
CA PHE A 414 -9.73 13.98 5.32
C PHE A 414 -10.09 12.82 4.41
N GLN A 415 -9.53 11.65 4.69
CA GLN A 415 -9.76 10.47 3.87
C GLN A 415 -10.26 9.34 4.75
N PHE A 416 -11.46 8.89 4.45
CA PHE A 416 -11.98 7.62 4.93
C PHE A 416 -12.27 6.75 3.70
N ARG A 417 -11.52 5.68 3.55
CA ARG A 417 -11.73 4.71 2.48
C ARG A 417 -12.28 3.41 3.05
N ASN A 418 -13.36 2.94 2.45
CA ASN A 418 -14.15 1.84 2.96
C ASN A 418 -14.11 0.59 2.04
N ALA A 419 -14.49 -0.56 2.61
CA ALA A 419 -15.25 -1.62 1.96
C ALA A 419 -14.62 -2.38 0.77
N VAL A 420 -13.50 -3.04 1.05
CA VAL A 420 -13.10 -4.25 0.31
C VAL A 420 -13.55 -5.54 1.01
N ILE A 421 -13.76 -5.46 2.31
CA ILE A 421 -14.15 -6.55 3.22
C ILE A 421 -15.16 -5.99 4.24
N ALA A 422 -16.03 -6.84 4.79
CA ALA A 422 -17.10 -6.44 5.70
C ALA A 422 -16.57 -5.75 6.97
N GLU A 423 -15.39 -6.15 7.42
CA GLU A 423 -14.71 -5.65 8.61
C GLU A 423 -14.18 -4.23 8.43
N ALA A 424 -14.13 -3.69 7.21
CA ALA A 424 -13.77 -2.30 6.97
C ALA A 424 -15.00 -1.37 6.88
N GLU A 425 -16.24 -1.92 6.87
CA GLU A 425 -17.47 -1.17 6.58
C GLU A 425 -17.75 -0.05 7.61
N LEU A 426 -18.03 1.17 7.13
CA LEU A 426 -18.62 2.25 7.93
C LEU A 426 -19.89 1.78 8.67
N PRO A 427 -20.19 2.33 9.86
CA PRO A 427 -21.50 2.12 10.49
C PRO A 427 -22.63 2.55 9.54
N GLN A 428 -23.72 1.78 9.51
CA GLN A 428 -24.80 1.95 8.53
C GLN A 428 -25.48 3.33 8.56
N ASP A 429 -25.41 4.04 9.69
CA ASP A 429 -26.15 5.27 9.96
C ASP A 429 -25.31 6.54 9.89
N VAL A 430 -24.14 6.47 9.25
CA VAL A 430 -23.21 7.60 9.09
C VAL A 430 -23.25 8.10 7.66
N TYR A 431 -23.76 9.33 7.49
CA TYR A 431 -23.82 10.05 6.21
C TYR A 431 -23.08 11.38 6.31
N LEU A 432 -22.30 11.73 5.29
CA LEU A 432 -21.42 12.90 5.36
C LEU A 432 -22.16 14.24 5.23
N LEU A 433 -23.18 14.29 4.37
CA LEU A 433 -23.95 15.49 4.02
C LEU A 433 -25.46 15.28 4.25
N ASP A 434 -25.83 14.46 5.23
CA ASP A 434 -27.22 14.16 5.57
C ASP A 434 -27.36 13.76 7.06
N ALA A 435 -28.59 13.55 7.53
CA ALA A 435 -28.89 13.20 8.91
C ALA A 435 -28.34 11.82 9.32
N CYS A 436 -27.57 11.78 10.40
CA CYS A 436 -27.05 10.56 11.01
C CYS A 436 -27.99 9.99 12.10
N GLY A 437 -27.86 8.70 12.43
CA GLY A 437 -28.44 8.10 13.64
C GLY A 437 -29.96 8.02 13.74
N LEU A 438 -30.68 8.00 12.61
CA LEU A 438 -32.15 7.89 12.62
C LEU A 438 -32.66 6.44 12.72
N SER A 439 -31.78 5.42 12.59
CA SER A 439 -32.18 4.02 12.77
C SER A 439 -32.37 3.69 14.25
N SER A 440 -33.30 2.78 14.52
CA SER A 440 -33.64 2.36 15.88
C SER A 440 -32.41 1.84 16.63
N GLY A 441 -32.11 2.45 17.78
CA GLY A 441 -30.98 2.07 18.63
C GLY A 441 -29.64 2.70 18.26
N SER A 442 -29.57 3.53 17.20
CA SER A 442 -28.37 4.33 16.96
C SER A 442 -28.25 5.44 18.00
N THR A 443 -27.02 5.75 18.38
CA THR A 443 -26.75 6.79 19.36
C THR A 443 -26.24 8.09 18.72
N PHE A 444 -25.96 8.13 17.41
CA PHE A 444 -25.34 9.29 16.75
C PHE A 444 -26.16 10.59 16.86
N ASP A 445 -25.46 11.72 16.95
CA ASP A 445 -26.09 13.03 16.86
C ASP A 445 -26.50 13.29 15.39
N VAL A 446 -27.70 13.83 15.17
CA VAL A 446 -28.31 13.97 13.83
C VAL A 446 -27.43 14.76 12.86
N ASP A 447 -26.79 15.83 13.34
CA ASP A 447 -25.97 16.73 12.54
C ASP A 447 -24.46 16.53 12.71
N MET A 448 -24.03 15.41 13.30
CA MET A 448 -22.63 15.12 13.65
C MET A 448 -21.63 15.43 12.51
N CYS A 449 -21.84 14.85 11.32
CA CYS A 449 -20.95 15.04 10.18
C CYS A 449 -21.03 16.46 9.60
N VAL A 450 -22.23 17.03 9.51
CA VAL A 450 -22.46 18.38 8.97
C VAL A 450 -21.80 19.44 9.85
N SER A 451 -22.02 19.39 11.15
CA SER A 451 -21.38 20.26 12.14
C SER A 451 -19.85 20.13 12.12
N TRP A 452 -19.34 18.91 11.94
CA TRP A 452 -17.92 18.70 11.77
C TRP A 452 -17.40 19.39 10.50
N LEU A 453 -18.04 19.20 9.34
CA LEU A 453 -17.62 19.84 8.09
C LEU A 453 -17.67 21.36 8.15
N GLU A 454 -18.66 21.96 8.83
CA GLU A 454 -18.72 23.40 9.04
C GLU A 454 -17.47 23.93 9.76
N SER A 455 -17.01 23.20 10.77
CA SER A 455 -15.80 23.54 11.54
C SER A 455 -14.48 23.30 10.80
N HIS A 456 -14.49 22.64 9.64
CA HIS A 456 -13.29 22.35 8.84
C HIS A 456 -13.33 23.00 7.44
N PRO A 457 -13.38 24.34 7.33
CA PRO A 457 -13.53 25.05 6.05
C PRO A 457 -12.32 24.95 5.10
N LYS A 458 -11.17 24.47 5.57
CA LYS A 458 -9.92 24.42 4.81
C LYS A 458 -9.71 23.10 4.05
N LEU A 459 -10.69 22.18 4.10
CA LEU A 459 -10.63 20.92 3.38
C LEU A 459 -10.49 21.14 1.86
N ARG A 460 -9.51 20.45 1.27
CA ARG A 460 -9.19 20.43 -0.16
C ARG A 460 -9.12 19.03 -0.73
N SER A 461 -8.93 18.02 0.12
CA SER A 461 -8.98 16.61 -0.26
C SER A 461 -9.97 15.85 0.61
N LEU A 462 -10.83 15.08 -0.05
CA LEU A 462 -11.88 14.28 0.57
C LEU A 462 -11.85 12.86 0.01
N ALA A 463 -11.80 11.86 0.89
CA ALA A 463 -12.19 10.50 0.54
C ALA A 463 -13.37 10.06 1.39
N TRP A 464 -14.45 9.62 0.73
CA TRP A 464 -15.65 9.12 1.40
C TRP A 464 -16.45 8.19 0.46
N PRO A 465 -17.16 7.18 0.97
CA PRO A 465 -17.94 6.29 0.11
C PRO A 465 -19.11 7.01 -0.57
N ALA A 466 -19.29 6.76 -1.87
CA ALA A 466 -20.29 7.43 -2.69
C ALA A 466 -21.72 7.19 -2.19
N ASP A 467 -22.00 5.98 -1.68
CA ASP A 467 -23.29 5.58 -1.10
C ASP A 467 -23.51 6.12 0.33
N ARG A 468 -22.55 6.88 0.87
CA ARG A 468 -22.56 7.43 2.24
C ARG A 468 -22.44 8.95 2.28
N PHE A 469 -22.57 9.64 1.16
CA PHE A 469 -22.73 11.10 1.17
C PHE A 469 -24.11 11.51 1.67
N PHE A 470 -25.15 10.88 1.12
CA PHE A 470 -26.54 11.21 1.39
C PHE A 470 -27.34 9.96 1.76
N ARG A 471 -28.44 10.14 2.49
CA ARG A 471 -29.41 9.07 2.70
C ARG A 471 -30.13 8.72 1.39
N PRO A 472 -30.72 7.53 1.25
CA PRO A 472 -31.48 7.16 0.05
C PRO A 472 -32.63 8.13 -0.23
N THR A 473 -33.34 8.52 0.83
CA THR A 473 -34.47 9.44 0.77
C THR A 473 -34.17 10.76 1.45
N LYS A 474 -34.62 11.85 0.81
CA LYS A 474 -34.46 13.21 1.33
C LYS A 474 -35.54 13.50 2.38
N HIS A 475 -35.17 13.40 3.65
CA HIS A 475 -36.06 13.67 4.80
C HIS A 475 -35.45 14.71 5.75
N THR A 476 -34.83 15.75 5.20
CA THR A 476 -34.18 16.81 5.97
C THR A 476 -35.10 18.02 6.14
N THR A 477 -34.95 18.73 7.26
CA THR A 477 -35.62 20.02 7.45
C THR A 477 -35.02 21.07 6.52
N THR A 478 -35.78 22.12 6.19
CA THR A 478 -35.29 23.23 5.34
C THR A 478 -34.04 23.91 5.93
N GLU A 479 -33.99 24.04 7.26
CA GLU A 479 -32.82 24.59 7.96
C GLU A 479 -31.58 23.70 7.78
N PHE A 480 -31.73 22.38 7.97
CA PHE A 480 -30.62 21.45 7.80
C PHE A 480 -30.13 21.43 6.35
N GLN A 481 -31.04 21.45 5.38
CA GLN A 481 -30.68 21.51 3.96
C GLN A 481 -29.90 22.78 3.61
N THR A 482 -30.26 23.93 4.18
CA THR A 482 -29.55 25.20 3.96
C THR A 482 -28.08 25.11 4.41
N ARG A 483 -27.81 24.43 5.53
CA ARG A 483 -26.44 24.18 6.02
C ARG A 483 -25.66 23.29 5.05
N VAL A 484 -26.28 22.21 4.57
CA VAL A 484 -25.69 21.29 3.59
C VAL A 484 -25.35 22.02 2.28
N ASP A 485 -26.29 22.80 1.73
CA ASP A 485 -26.09 23.56 0.49
C ASP A 485 -24.95 24.57 0.60
N PHE A 486 -24.78 25.19 1.77
CA PHE A 486 -23.65 26.07 2.05
C PHE A 486 -22.31 25.33 2.03
N ILE A 487 -22.25 24.14 2.65
CA ILE A 487 -21.04 23.28 2.64
C ILE A 487 -20.68 22.87 1.21
N ILE A 488 -21.66 22.39 0.43
CA ILE A 488 -21.47 21.97 -0.97
C ILE A 488 -20.97 23.14 -1.80
N SER A 489 -21.63 24.29 -1.69
CA SER A 489 -21.23 25.53 -2.40
C SER A 489 -19.80 25.95 -2.06
N ARG A 490 -19.36 25.77 -0.82
CA ARG A 490 -17.97 26.05 -0.41
C ARG A 490 -16.99 25.03 -0.97
N MET A 491 -17.30 23.74 -0.86
CA MET A 491 -16.47 22.65 -1.39
C MET A 491 -16.33 22.74 -2.91
N ALA A 492 -17.38 23.15 -3.62
CA ALA A 492 -17.36 23.36 -5.06
C ALA A 492 -16.18 24.22 -5.56
N ARG A 493 -15.77 25.21 -4.75
CA ARG A 493 -14.69 26.15 -5.07
C ARG A 493 -13.34 25.80 -4.44
N THR A 494 -13.30 24.85 -3.52
CA THR A 494 -12.12 24.59 -2.67
C THR A 494 -11.60 23.16 -2.75
N LEU A 495 -12.47 22.19 -3.05
CA LEU A 495 -12.11 20.79 -3.17
C LEU A 495 -11.34 20.57 -4.48
N GLN A 496 -10.11 20.09 -4.36
CA GLN A 496 -9.20 19.81 -5.48
C GLN A 496 -9.15 18.31 -5.75
N ASP A 497 -9.35 17.50 -4.71
CA ASP A 497 -9.07 16.09 -4.72
C ASP A 497 -10.22 15.30 -4.10
N LEU A 498 -10.84 14.44 -4.91
CA LEU A 498 -11.99 13.66 -4.53
C LEU A 498 -11.71 12.19 -4.83
N ARG A 499 -11.83 11.39 -3.79
CA ARG A 499 -11.81 9.94 -3.87
C ARG A 499 -13.13 9.40 -3.38
N VAL A 500 -13.77 8.58 -4.22
CA VAL A 500 -14.99 7.89 -3.85
C VAL A 500 -14.86 6.41 -4.11
N ASP A 501 -15.51 5.63 -3.26
CA ASP A 501 -15.57 4.18 -3.36
C ASP A 501 -16.95 3.66 -2.95
N THR A 502 -17.18 2.38 -3.24
CA THR A 502 -18.31 1.61 -2.74
C THR A 502 -17.85 0.21 -2.41
N VAL A 503 -18.71 -0.54 -1.72
CA VAL A 503 -18.47 -1.95 -1.37
C VAL A 503 -18.12 -2.75 -2.61
N TYR A 504 -17.03 -3.50 -2.53
CA TYR A 504 -16.57 -4.37 -3.61
C TYR A 504 -17.48 -5.59 -3.78
N SER A 505 -18.06 -5.78 -4.97
CA SER A 505 -18.64 -7.05 -5.39
C SER A 505 -17.51 -7.96 -5.89
N ARG A 506 -17.32 -9.14 -5.31
CA ARG A 506 -16.30 -10.10 -5.79
C ARG A 506 -16.50 -10.48 -7.25
N SER A 507 -17.76 -10.50 -7.69
CA SER A 507 -18.15 -10.72 -9.06
C SER A 507 -17.70 -9.62 -10.02
N GLY A 508 -17.40 -8.40 -9.56
CA GLY A 508 -17.04 -7.26 -10.41
C GLY A 508 -18.18 -6.26 -10.62
N GLU A 509 -17.86 -5.14 -11.29
CA GLU A 509 -18.77 -4.01 -11.42
C GLU A 509 -19.76 -4.19 -12.58
N PHE A 510 -21.04 -4.05 -12.26
CA PHE A 510 -22.13 -4.03 -13.24
C PHE A 510 -22.09 -2.78 -14.14
N LYS A 511 -22.71 -2.86 -15.31
CA LYS A 511 -23.00 -1.71 -16.19
C LYS A 511 -23.92 -0.74 -15.48
N THR A 512 -25.00 -1.27 -14.95
CA THR A 512 -26.05 -0.57 -14.23
C THR A 512 -26.41 -1.41 -13.01
N ASP A 513 -26.59 -0.77 -11.85
CA ASP A 513 -27.18 -1.46 -10.70
C ASP A 513 -28.70 -1.57 -10.90
N ASP A 514 -29.16 -2.77 -11.26
CA ASP A 514 -30.58 -3.12 -11.42
C ASP A 514 -31.08 -4.04 -10.31
N SER A 515 -30.39 -4.08 -9.16
CA SER A 515 -30.80 -4.89 -8.01
C SER A 515 -32.15 -4.44 -7.46
N ASP A 516 -33.04 -5.41 -7.23
CA ASP A 516 -34.31 -5.22 -6.54
C ASP A 516 -34.18 -5.42 -5.02
N ASP A 517 -33.00 -5.77 -4.51
CA ASP A 517 -32.77 -5.90 -3.07
C ASP A 517 -32.90 -4.54 -2.36
N PRO A 518 -33.69 -4.41 -1.29
CA PRO A 518 -33.90 -3.13 -0.61
C PRO A 518 -32.62 -2.43 -0.13
N ILE A 519 -31.57 -3.16 0.25
CA ILE A 519 -30.29 -2.59 0.70
C ILE A 519 -29.55 -2.00 -0.49
N ASP A 520 -29.49 -2.73 -1.60
CA ASP A 520 -28.84 -2.27 -2.83
C ASP A 520 -29.60 -1.11 -3.47
N LEU A 521 -30.93 -1.16 -3.48
CA LEU A 521 -31.80 -0.04 -3.88
C LEU A 521 -31.47 1.25 -3.12
N ASN A 522 -31.30 1.15 -1.80
CA ASN A 522 -30.94 2.27 -0.94
C ASN A 522 -29.53 2.80 -1.25
N ARG A 523 -28.56 1.91 -1.44
CA ARG A 523 -27.19 2.27 -1.83
C ARG A 523 -27.19 2.97 -3.20
N ARG A 524 -27.90 2.43 -4.18
CA ARG A 524 -28.09 3.02 -5.52
C ARG A 524 -28.66 4.43 -5.46
N GLN A 525 -29.75 4.63 -4.72
CA GLN A 525 -30.34 5.96 -4.53
C GLN A 525 -29.34 6.94 -3.92
N SER A 526 -28.59 6.50 -2.89
CA SER A 526 -27.59 7.33 -2.22
C SER A 526 -26.44 7.74 -3.17
N ARG A 527 -25.95 6.82 -4.01
CA ARG A 527 -24.90 7.12 -5.01
C ARG A 527 -25.41 8.07 -6.09
N ARG A 528 -26.63 7.87 -6.58
CA ARG A 528 -27.25 8.77 -7.58
C ARG A 528 -27.44 10.17 -7.02
N ARG A 529 -27.80 10.32 -5.74
CA ARG A 529 -27.81 11.62 -5.04
C ARG A 529 -26.41 12.22 -4.90
N PHE A 530 -25.38 11.42 -4.64
CA PHE A 530 -23.99 11.93 -4.67
C PHE A 530 -23.64 12.56 -6.02
N ILE A 531 -24.02 11.91 -7.13
CA ILE A 531 -23.74 12.42 -8.48
C ILE A 531 -24.49 13.74 -8.74
N SER A 532 -25.81 13.76 -8.50
CA SER A 532 -26.66 14.90 -8.85
C SER A 532 -26.60 16.07 -7.86
N GLU A 533 -26.46 15.80 -6.55
CA GLU A 533 -26.51 16.83 -5.49
C GLU A 533 -25.11 17.26 -5.01
N PHE A 534 -24.04 16.52 -5.30
CA PHE A 534 -22.67 16.88 -4.90
C PHE A 534 -21.72 17.04 -6.09
N ALA A 535 -21.48 15.98 -6.87
CA ALA A 535 -20.49 16.00 -7.94
C ALA A 535 -20.83 17.05 -9.02
N ALA A 536 -22.12 17.21 -9.35
CA ALA A 536 -22.61 18.17 -10.34
C ALA A 536 -22.30 19.64 -10.02
N HIS A 537 -21.96 19.95 -8.76
CA HIS A 537 -21.65 21.31 -8.31
C HIS A 537 -20.16 21.60 -8.25
N MET A 538 -19.28 20.62 -8.41
CA MET A 538 -17.83 20.82 -8.24
C MET A 538 -17.22 21.59 -9.41
N GLN A 539 -16.41 22.60 -9.09
CA GLN A 539 -15.79 23.51 -10.08
C GLN A 539 -14.26 23.56 -9.97
N SER A 540 -13.68 23.19 -8.83
CA SER A 540 -12.24 23.27 -8.58
C SER A 540 -11.52 21.92 -8.59
N LEU A 541 -12.21 20.83 -8.91
CA LEU A 541 -11.64 19.49 -8.81
C LEU A 541 -10.59 19.25 -9.91
N ASP A 542 -9.39 18.86 -9.53
CA ASP A 542 -8.30 18.51 -10.46
C ASP A 542 -7.97 17.01 -10.45
N CYS A 543 -8.35 16.30 -9.39
CA CYS A 543 -8.04 14.90 -9.21
C CYS A 543 -9.28 14.13 -8.76
N LEU A 544 -9.70 13.18 -9.61
CA LEU A 544 -10.78 12.25 -9.31
C LEU A 544 -10.24 10.83 -9.22
N LYS A 545 -10.61 10.13 -8.15
CA LYS A 545 -10.38 8.70 -8.01
C LYS A 545 -11.67 7.98 -7.66
N MET A 546 -12.07 7.01 -8.49
CA MET A 546 -13.21 6.13 -8.22
C MET A 546 -12.75 4.69 -8.14
N GLU A 547 -13.18 3.99 -7.10
CA GLU A 547 -12.79 2.59 -6.85
C GLU A 547 -13.98 1.76 -6.35
N GLY A 548 -13.80 0.44 -6.31
CA GLY A 548 -14.79 -0.45 -5.73
C GLY A 548 -15.96 -0.73 -6.66
N GLY A 549 -17.05 -1.24 -6.09
CA GLY A 549 -18.23 -1.73 -6.80
C GLY A 549 -19.10 -0.66 -7.46
N ILE A 550 -18.57 0.50 -7.84
CA ILE A 550 -19.37 1.58 -8.46
C ILE A 550 -19.74 1.12 -9.89
N PRO A 551 -21.05 1.06 -10.23
CA PRO A 551 -21.50 0.71 -11.56
C PRO A 551 -20.92 1.61 -12.65
N ARG A 552 -20.80 1.10 -13.87
CA ARG A 552 -20.16 1.84 -14.97
C ARG A 552 -20.96 3.06 -15.40
N ASP A 553 -22.29 2.99 -15.41
CA ASP A 553 -23.16 4.13 -15.74
C ASP A 553 -22.95 5.26 -14.72
N GLU A 554 -22.90 4.94 -13.44
CA GLU A 554 -22.63 5.90 -12.38
C GLU A 554 -21.21 6.51 -12.48
N LYS A 555 -20.19 5.73 -12.87
CA LYS A 555 -18.85 6.27 -13.18
C LYS A 555 -18.90 7.25 -14.36
N ARG A 556 -19.63 6.92 -15.42
CA ARG A 556 -19.84 7.80 -16.60
C ARG A 556 -20.56 9.08 -16.19
N GLU A 557 -21.66 8.99 -15.46
CA GLU A 557 -22.45 10.13 -15.02
C GLU A 557 -21.68 11.01 -14.03
N THR A 558 -20.80 10.45 -13.20
CA THR A 558 -19.89 11.24 -12.35
C THR A 558 -18.95 12.11 -13.19
N ILE A 559 -18.40 11.58 -14.30
CA ILE A 559 -17.55 12.35 -15.22
C ILE A 559 -18.32 13.50 -15.89
N ARG A 560 -19.56 13.25 -16.31
CA ARG A 560 -20.47 14.28 -16.88
C ARG A 560 -20.85 15.34 -15.85
N ALA A 561 -21.14 14.91 -14.62
CA ALA A 561 -21.47 15.80 -13.50
C ALA A 561 -20.32 16.78 -13.24
N LEU A 562 -19.08 16.31 -13.32
CA LEU A 562 -17.87 17.09 -13.10
C LEU A 562 -17.46 18.00 -14.27
N ARG A 563 -18.30 18.24 -15.29
CA ARG A 563 -17.97 19.06 -16.48
C ARG A 563 -17.43 20.47 -16.20
N GLN A 564 -17.72 21.05 -15.04
CA GLN A 564 -17.22 22.38 -14.64
C GLN A 564 -15.84 22.32 -13.97
N SER A 565 -15.35 21.13 -13.65
CA SER A 565 -14.06 20.92 -12.97
C SER A 565 -12.92 20.68 -13.96
N PRO A 566 -11.74 21.29 -13.75
CA PRO A 566 -10.58 21.11 -14.64
C PRO A 566 -9.79 19.84 -14.30
N LEU A 567 -10.37 18.66 -14.57
CA LEU A 567 -9.78 17.38 -14.21
C LEU A 567 -8.41 17.17 -14.89
N GLN A 568 -7.34 17.09 -14.10
CA GLN A 568 -5.98 16.80 -14.57
C GLN A 568 -5.61 15.33 -14.39
N ARG A 569 -6.16 14.66 -13.37
CA ARG A 569 -5.91 13.26 -13.07
C ARG A 569 -7.23 12.52 -12.87
N VAL A 570 -7.40 11.42 -13.60
CA VAL A 570 -8.56 10.53 -13.46
C VAL A 570 -8.08 9.11 -13.22
N VAL A 571 -8.49 8.54 -12.08
CA VAL A 571 -8.12 7.19 -11.65
C VAL A 571 -9.37 6.36 -11.45
N MET A 572 -9.53 5.28 -12.21
CA MET A 572 -10.59 4.29 -12.02
C MET A 572 -9.98 2.94 -11.70
N ILE A 573 -10.45 2.30 -10.63
CA ILE A 573 -10.00 0.96 -10.23
C ILE A 573 -11.21 0.07 -9.98
N GLY A 574 -11.20 -1.13 -10.54
CA GLY A 574 -12.23 -2.15 -10.33
C GLY A 574 -11.73 -3.57 -10.59
N VAL A 575 -12.62 -4.56 -10.47
CA VAL A 575 -12.38 -5.92 -10.99
C VAL A 575 -12.38 -5.87 -12.52
N ASN A 576 -13.45 -5.27 -13.06
CA ASN A 576 -13.70 -5.14 -14.49
C ASN A 576 -12.98 -3.90 -15.02
N ALA A 577 -12.53 -3.97 -16.27
CA ALA A 577 -11.85 -2.89 -16.95
C ALA A 577 -12.76 -1.64 -17.00
N PRO A 578 -12.36 -0.52 -16.36
CA PRO A 578 -13.21 0.67 -16.29
C PRO A 578 -13.48 1.31 -17.66
N THR A 579 -12.63 1.02 -18.65
CA THR A 579 -12.76 1.48 -20.03
C THR A 579 -13.85 0.75 -20.81
N GLY A 580 -14.33 -0.39 -20.29
CA GLY A 580 -15.35 -1.26 -20.88
C GLY A 580 -14.85 -2.67 -21.13
N ASN A 581 -15.76 -3.56 -21.54
CA ASN A 581 -15.51 -4.97 -21.76
C ASN A 581 -15.13 -5.26 -23.23
N THR A 582 -13.87 -5.61 -23.47
CA THR A 582 -13.38 -5.99 -24.81
C THR A 582 -13.57 -7.46 -25.15
N TRP A 583 -14.08 -8.28 -24.24
CA TRP A 583 -14.15 -9.74 -24.39
C TRP A 583 -15.55 -10.26 -24.77
N GLY A 584 -16.52 -9.36 -24.93
CA GLY A 584 -17.90 -9.70 -25.21
C GLY A 584 -18.64 -10.29 -24.01
N PHE A 585 -19.92 -10.62 -24.21
CA PHE A 585 -20.78 -11.17 -23.15
C PHE A 585 -20.18 -12.45 -22.56
N ALA A 586 -20.00 -12.49 -21.24
CA ALA A 586 -19.39 -13.59 -20.51
C ALA A 586 -18.04 -14.05 -21.06
N GLY A 587 -17.27 -13.15 -21.69
CA GLY A 587 -15.97 -13.46 -22.27
C GLY A 587 -16.01 -14.29 -23.56
N ARG A 588 -17.17 -14.44 -24.21
CA ARG A 588 -17.34 -15.31 -25.39
C ARG A 588 -16.40 -15.01 -26.55
N ASP A 589 -15.99 -13.75 -26.74
CA ASP A 589 -15.13 -13.39 -27.86
C ASP A 589 -13.71 -13.93 -27.67
N ILE A 590 -13.25 -14.06 -26.42
CA ILE A 590 -11.95 -14.65 -26.09
C ILE A 590 -12.02 -16.16 -25.80
N GLY A 591 -13.21 -16.70 -25.48
CA GLY A 591 -13.41 -18.15 -25.34
C GLY A 591 -13.07 -18.92 -26.62
N SER A 592 -13.17 -18.26 -27.78
CA SER A 592 -12.71 -18.79 -29.09
C SER A 592 -11.19 -18.99 -29.19
N LEU A 593 -10.41 -18.36 -28.29
CA LEU A 593 -8.95 -18.48 -28.18
C LEU A 593 -8.51 -19.59 -27.21
N GLY A 594 -9.45 -20.40 -26.69
CA GLY A 594 -9.17 -21.43 -25.69
C GLY A 594 -9.08 -20.90 -24.26
N ILE A 595 -9.37 -19.61 -24.05
CA ILE A 595 -9.38 -18.96 -22.73
C ILE A 595 -10.72 -19.26 -22.06
N ASN A 596 -10.86 -20.46 -21.51
CA ASN A 596 -12.00 -20.86 -20.69
C ASN A 596 -11.46 -21.22 -19.30
N GLU A 597 -11.59 -20.31 -18.34
CA GLU A 597 -11.37 -20.62 -16.92
C GLU A 597 -12.55 -21.44 -16.38
N ASP A 598 -12.37 -22.06 -15.22
CA ASP A 598 -13.20 -23.16 -14.69
C ASP A 598 -14.71 -22.88 -14.85
N PRO A 599 -15.45 -23.69 -15.64
CA PRO A 599 -16.89 -23.51 -15.80
C PRO A 599 -17.69 -23.68 -14.48
N ASN A 600 -17.04 -24.12 -13.40
CA ASN A 600 -17.62 -24.22 -12.06
C ASN A 600 -17.26 -23.04 -11.13
N ASP A 601 -16.47 -22.05 -11.58
CA ASP A 601 -16.26 -20.82 -10.84
C ASP A 601 -17.26 -19.74 -11.31
N PRO A 602 -18.40 -19.55 -10.62
CA PRO A 602 -19.39 -18.54 -10.96
C PRO A 602 -18.85 -17.11 -10.84
N ASP A 603 -17.66 -16.91 -10.24
CA ASP A 603 -17.04 -15.61 -10.06
C ASP A 603 -16.15 -15.19 -11.25
N ASP A 604 -15.86 -15.99 -12.29
CA ASP A 604 -14.77 -15.68 -13.23
C ASP A 604 -15.09 -14.75 -14.43
N PHE A 605 -16.00 -15.11 -15.33
CA PHE A 605 -16.40 -14.25 -16.46
C PHE A 605 -17.89 -13.87 -16.46
N GLY A 606 -18.69 -14.45 -15.56
CA GLY A 606 -20.15 -14.29 -15.55
C GLY A 606 -20.64 -12.85 -15.35
N SER A 607 -19.78 -11.95 -14.86
CA SER A 607 -20.09 -10.52 -14.68
C SER A 607 -19.76 -9.65 -15.89
N LEU A 608 -19.17 -10.21 -16.95
CA LEU A 608 -18.84 -9.46 -18.16
C LEU A 608 -20.09 -9.26 -19.03
N GLU A 609 -20.63 -8.06 -18.99
CA GLU A 609 -21.80 -7.69 -19.78
C GLU A 609 -21.43 -7.24 -21.20
N GLU A 610 -22.34 -7.46 -22.16
CA GLU A 610 -22.18 -7.18 -23.59
C GLU A 610 -22.11 -5.69 -23.90
N GLU A 611 -21.18 -5.25 -24.76
CA GLU A 611 -21.11 -3.87 -25.25
C GLU A 611 -21.94 -3.62 -26.51
N ASP A 612 -22.44 -2.40 -26.67
CA ASP A 612 -23.05 -1.97 -27.93
C ASP A 612 -21.96 -1.73 -28.98
N THR A 613 -21.69 -2.78 -29.76
CA THR A 613 -20.58 -2.79 -30.71
C THR A 613 -20.82 -1.81 -31.86
N ASP A 614 -22.05 -1.70 -32.36
CA ASP A 614 -22.38 -0.82 -33.49
C ASP A 614 -22.14 0.64 -33.13
N GLU A 615 -22.58 1.05 -31.94
CA GLU A 615 -22.39 2.41 -31.47
C GLU A 615 -20.93 2.73 -31.12
N ILE A 616 -20.22 1.77 -30.50
CA ILE A 616 -18.78 1.92 -30.23
C ILE A 616 -17.99 2.06 -31.53
N VAL A 617 -18.29 1.27 -32.56
CA VAL A 617 -17.65 1.37 -33.87
C VAL A 617 -17.94 2.73 -34.50
N ARG A 618 -19.21 3.15 -34.49
CA ARG A 618 -19.63 4.45 -35.03
C ARG A 618 -18.87 5.59 -34.36
N LEU A 619 -18.90 5.66 -33.03
CA LEU A 619 -18.27 6.73 -32.26
C LEU A 619 -16.75 6.66 -32.25
N GLY A 620 -16.15 5.47 -32.28
CA GLY A 620 -14.71 5.27 -32.34
C GLY A 620 -14.09 5.76 -33.66
N THR A 621 -14.90 6.00 -34.70
CA THR A 621 -14.48 6.62 -35.97
C THR A 621 -14.73 8.13 -36.03
N MET A 622 -15.37 8.70 -35.00
CA MET A 622 -15.71 10.12 -34.93
C MET A 622 -14.87 10.83 -33.87
N ALA A 623 -14.67 12.15 -34.04
CA ALA A 623 -14.10 12.95 -32.97
C ALA A 623 -15.12 13.07 -31.81
N PRO A 624 -14.65 13.06 -30.54
CA PRO A 624 -15.49 13.37 -29.39
C PRO A 624 -16.17 14.73 -29.53
N GLU A 625 -17.49 14.76 -29.36
CA GLU A 625 -18.24 16.01 -29.37
C GLU A 625 -17.84 16.86 -28.15
N SER A 626 -17.49 18.12 -28.40
CA SER A 626 -17.19 19.06 -27.31
C SER A 626 -18.49 19.52 -26.66
N VAL A 627 -18.67 19.22 -25.38
CA VAL A 627 -19.87 19.62 -24.64
C VAL A 627 -19.66 20.99 -24.00
N ASN A 628 -20.70 21.82 -24.00
CA ASN A 628 -20.66 23.13 -23.36
C ASN A 628 -20.73 22.98 -21.83
N ALA A 629 -19.69 23.42 -21.12
CA ALA A 629 -19.65 23.38 -19.65
C ALA A 629 -20.77 24.19 -18.96
N SER A 630 -21.43 25.12 -19.68
CA SER A 630 -22.55 25.91 -19.15
C SER A 630 -23.92 25.21 -19.22
N GLU A 631 -24.01 24.05 -19.88
CA GLU A 631 -25.26 23.28 -19.92
C GLU A 631 -25.62 22.76 -18.52
N ALA A 632 -26.92 22.69 -18.20
CA ALA A 632 -27.38 22.11 -16.94
C ALA A 632 -27.06 20.61 -16.90
N PHE A 633 -26.75 20.08 -15.72
CA PHE A 633 -26.53 18.64 -15.58
C PHE A 633 -27.88 17.96 -15.53
N GLU A 634 -28.09 16.96 -16.38
CA GLU A 634 -29.17 16.00 -16.23
C GLU A 634 -28.55 14.61 -16.28
N ALA A 635 -28.85 13.80 -15.26
CA ALA A 635 -28.28 12.47 -15.14
C ALA A 635 -29.09 11.47 -15.96
N GLU A 636 -28.40 10.64 -16.73
CA GLU A 636 -29.01 9.56 -17.53
C GLU A 636 -28.44 8.23 -17.06
N TYR A 637 -29.20 7.54 -16.22
CA TYR A 637 -28.81 6.24 -15.68
C TYR A 637 -29.22 5.10 -16.60
N GLY A 638 -28.52 3.97 -16.48
CA GLY A 638 -28.64 2.85 -17.38
C GLY A 638 -27.55 2.82 -18.45
N TRP A 639 -27.62 1.79 -19.29
CA TRP A 639 -26.69 1.56 -20.38
C TRP A 639 -27.41 1.46 -21.73
N PRO A 640 -28.10 2.54 -22.18
CA PRO A 640 -28.65 2.57 -23.52
C PRO A 640 -27.53 2.50 -24.57
N PRO A 641 -27.85 2.22 -25.85
CA PRO A 641 -26.96 2.52 -26.96
C PRO A 641 -26.37 3.93 -26.80
N GLY A 642 -25.07 4.01 -26.57
CA GLY A 642 -24.43 5.28 -26.21
C GLY A 642 -22.91 5.20 -26.15
N PRO A 643 -22.24 6.34 -25.90
CA PRO A 643 -20.80 6.45 -25.97
C PRO A 643 -20.09 5.58 -24.95
N PRO A 644 -18.97 4.91 -25.34
CA PRO A 644 -18.12 4.23 -24.37
C PRO A 644 -17.52 5.22 -23.38
N PHE A 645 -17.08 4.71 -22.23
CA PHE A 645 -16.56 5.54 -21.13
C PHE A 645 -15.44 6.50 -21.58
N LEU A 646 -14.47 6.02 -22.36
CA LEU A 646 -13.35 6.84 -22.85
C LEU A 646 -13.81 7.96 -23.80
N TYR A 647 -14.85 7.72 -24.60
CA TYR A 647 -15.42 8.76 -25.47
C TYR A 647 -16.04 9.86 -24.61
N THR A 648 -16.86 9.49 -23.62
CA THR A 648 -17.45 10.44 -22.67
C THR A 648 -16.36 11.23 -21.94
N LEU A 649 -15.32 10.58 -21.44
CA LEU A 649 -14.23 11.26 -20.77
C LEU A 649 -13.50 12.26 -21.69
N ALA A 650 -13.28 11.89 -22.95
CA ALA A 650 -12.63 12.75 -23.92
C ALA A 650 -13.49 13.98 -24.27
N SER A 651 -14.80 13.79 -24.49
CA SER A 651 -15.76 14.85 -24.80
C SER A 651 -15.79 15.97 -23.76
N TYR A 652 -15.61 15.63 -22.48
CA TYR A 652 -15.71 16.60 -21.39
C TYR A 652 -14.34 17.10 -20.89
N HIS A 653 -13.29 16.26 -20.90
CA HIS A 653 -12.06 16.54 -20.14
C HIS A 653 -10.74 16.35 -20.90
N ALA A 654 -10.77 16.02 -22.20
CA ALA A 654 -9.53 15.75 -22.97
C ALA A 654 -8.52 16.90 -22.97
N ASN A 655 -9.00 18.15 -22.86
CA ASN A 655 -8.19 19.35 -22.88
C ASN A 655 -7.41 19.59 -21.57
N THR A 656 -7.83 19.03 -20.45
CA THR A 656 -7.25 19.31 -19.12
C THR A 656 -6.49 18.12 -18.54
N VAL A 657 -6.87 16.90 -18.93
CA VAL A 657 -6.29 15.66 -18.41
C VAL A 657 -4.83 15.50 -18.83
N THR A 658 -3.99 15.18 -17.83
CA THR A 658 -2.56 14.90 -17.97
C THR A 658 -2.18 13.49 -17.50
N GLU A 659 -3.02 12.86 -16.67
CA GLU A 659 -2.81 11.51 -16.15
C GLU A 659 -4.11 10.70 -16.14
N LEU A 660 -4.05 9.52 -16.74
CA LEU A 660 -5.13 8.54 -16.75
C LEU A 660 -4.63 7.24 -16.13
N LYS A 661 -5.43 6.66 -15.22
CA LYS A 661 -5.17 5.34 -14.65
C LYS A 661 -6.44 4.50 -14.65
N PHE A 662 -6.42 3.39 -15.36
CA PHE A 662 -7.52 2.42 -15.44
C PHE A 662 -7.02 1.04 -15.02
N CYS A 663 -7.45 0.56 -13.87
CA CYS A 663 -7.06 -0.74 -13.35
C CYS A 663 -8.29 -1.64 -13.22
N GLY A 664 -8.24 -2.82 -13.83
CA GLY A 664 -9.29 -3.83 -13.85
C GLY A 664 -8.98 -4.79 -14.98
N TYR A 665 -8.78 -6.07 -14.64
CA TYR A 665 -8.22 -7.05 -15.58
C TYR A 665 -9.29 -7.73 -16.41
N ARG A 666 -10.49 -7.93 -15.86
CA ARG A 666 -11.59 -8.59 -16.56
C ARG A 666 -12.13 -7.67 -17.65
N GLY A 667 -12.20 -8.15 -18.89
CA GLY A 667 -12.59 -7.34 -20.05
C GLY A 667 -11.48 -6.40 -20.57
N ALA A 668 -10.27 -6.43 -20.01
CA ALA A 668 -9.18 -5.56 -20.42
C ALA A 668 -8.62 -5.90 -21.81
N PRO A 669 -8.09 -4.93 -22.58
CA PRO A 669 -7.51 -5.22 -23.90
C PRO A 669 -6.44 -6.31 -23.88
N LEU A 670 -6.49 -7.23 -24.83
CA LEU A 670 -5.49 -8.29 -24.99
C LEU A 670 -4.23 -7.72 -25.67
N LEU A 671 -3.04 -8.06 -25.13
CA LEU A 671 -1.77 -7.59 -25.70
C LEU A 671 -1.47 -8.20 -27.08
N TRP A 672 -1.60 -9.52 -27.20
CA TRP A 672 -1.21 -10.26 -28.42
C TRP A 672 -2.31 -10.31 -29.48
N ASN A 673 -3.54 -10.60 -29.06
CA ASN A 673 -4.68 -10.81 -29.95
C ASN A 673 -5.84 -9.87 -29.55
N PRO A 674 -5.71 -8.54 -29.73
CA PRO A 674 -6.78 -7.61 -29.38
C PRO A 674 -8.04 -7.91 -30.20
N THR A 675 -9.20 -7.91 -29.53
CA THR A 675 -10.49 -8.10 -30.20
C THR A 675 -10.81 -6.90 -31.11
N PRO A 676 -11.65 -7.07 -32.16
CA PRO A 676 -11.97 -5.99 -33.09
C PRO A 676 -12.48 -4.70 -32.42
N ILE A 677 -13.27 -4.83 -31.36
CA ILE A 677 -13.85 -3.71 -30.61
C ILE A 677 -12.79 -2.86 -29.88
N THR A 678 -11.64 -3.46 -29.52
CA THR A 678 -10.54 -2.79 -28.81
C THR A 678 -10.08 -1.52 -29.52
N ASN A 679 -9.99 -1.56 -30.85
CA ASN A 679 -9.54 -0.42 -31.65
C ASN A 679 -10.44 0.80 -31.47
N TYR A 680 -11.75 0.59 -31.44
CA TYR A 680 -12.74 1.66 -31.35
C TYR A 680 -12.90 2.15 -29.91
N MET A 681 -12.77 1.26 -28.92
CA MET A 681 -12.82 1.64 -27.51
C MET A 681 -11.64 2.52 -27.08
N LEU A 682 -10.44 2.27 -27.59
CA LEU A 682 -9.23 3.02 -27.26
C LEU A 682 -9.03 4.27 -28.13
N ALA A 683 -9.71 4.38 -29.28
CA ALA A 683 -9.59 5.51 -30.21
C ALA A 683 -9.71 6.90 -29.55
N PRO A 684 -10.59 7.15 -28.55
CA PRO A 684 -10.71 8.46 -27.91
C PRO A 684 -9.42 8.96 -27.23
N LEU A 685 -8.47 8.07 -26.90
CA LEU A 685 -7.17 8.46 -26.32
C LEU A 685 -6.38 9.44 -27.21
N ARG A 686 -6.65 9.47 -28.52
CA ARG A 686 -6.00 10.36 -29.50
C ARG A 686 -6.29 11.84 -29.27
N HIS A 687 -7.32 12.15 -28.48
CA HIS A 687 -7.74 13.53 -28.23
C HIS A 687 -7.12 14.13 -26.96
N PHE A 688 -6.47 13.32 -26.13
CA PHE A 688 -5.78 13.79 -24.93
C PHE A 688 -4.38 14.33 -25.27
N HIS A 689 -4.33 15.56 -25.77
CA HIS A 689 -3.08 16.20 -26.22
C HIS A 689 -2.10 16.53 -25.08
N ASN A 690 -2.63 16.71 -23.87
CA ASN A 690 -1.86 17.04 -22.67
C ASN A 690 -1.47 15.82 -21.84
N LEU A 691 -1.84 14.61 -22.27
CA LEU A 691 -1.56 13.37 -21.56
C LEU A 691 -0.05 13.12 -21.45
N ARG A 692 0.41 12.79 -20.24
CA ARG A 692 1.81 12.45 -19.93
C ARG A 692 1.95 11.04 -19.37
N HIS A 693 0.96 10.60 -18.61
CA HIS A 693 0.94 9.29 -17.98
C HIS A 693 -0.36 8.55 -18.28
N LEU A 694 -0.24 7.33 -18.79
CA LEU A 694 -1.35 6.41 -19.01
C LEU A 694 -1.00 5.10 -18.33
N ILE A 695 -1.78 4.72 -17.31
CA ILE A 695 -1.67 3.42 -16.65
C ILE A 695 -2.91 2.61 -17.01
N LEU A 696 -2.72 1.43 -17.58
CA LEU A 696 -3.83 0.54 -17.93
C LEU A 696 -3.52 -0.92 -17.59
N SER A 697 -4.54 -1.65 -17.17
CA SER A 697 -4.50 -3.11 -17.18
C SER A 697 -4.52 -3.62 -18.61
N LEU A 698 -3.67 -4.60 -18.92
CA LEU A 698 -3.70 -5.37 -20.16
C LEU A 698 -3.79 -6.86 -19.81
N TRP A 699 -4.49 -7.63 -20.64
CA TRP A 699 -4.56 -9.07 -20.48
C TRP A 699 -3.43 -9.74 -21.24
N LEU A 700 -2.71 -10.63 -20.56
CA LEU A 700 -1.70 -11.49 -21.13
C LEU A 700 -2.24 -12.91 -21.13
N HIS A 701 -2.44 -13.45 -22.33
CA HIS A 701 -2.79 -14.85 -22.50
C HIS A 701 -1.56 -15.74 -22.36
N THR A 702 -1.66 -16.80 -21.57
CA THR A 702 -0.54 -17.69 -21.21
C THR A 702 -0.73 -19.15 -21.63
N LEU A 703 -1.82 -19.48 -22.35
CA LEU A 703 -2.09 -20.84 -22.82
C LEU A 703 -1.08 -21.25 -23.92
N TRP A 704 -0.50 -22.43 -23.77
CA TRP A 704 0.31 -23.12 -24.77
C TRP A 704 0.02 -24.61 -24.73
N GLU A 705 -0.36 -25.20 -25.87
CA GLU A 705 -0.74 -26.62 -25.97
C GLU A 705 -1.78 -27.04 -24.91
N ASP A 706 -2.87 -26.27 -24.82
CA ASP A 706 -4.03 -26.51 -23.92
C ASP A 706 -3.74 -26.38 -22.42
N ASP A 707 -2.60 -25.80 -22.02
CA ASP A 707 -2.23 -25.62 -20.61
C ASP A 707 -1.71 -24.20 -20.32
N HIS A 708 -1.99 -23.67 -19.14
CA HIS A 708 -1.55 -22.34 -18.72
C HIS A 708 -0.10 -22.39 -18.26
N ARG A 709 0.77 -21.57 -18.88
CA ARG A 709 2.22 -21.53 -18.60
C ARG A 709 2.65 -20.36 -17.73
N ASP A 710 1.80 -19.96 -16.78
CA ASP A 710 2.03 -18.80 -15.92
C ASP A 710 3.36 -18.92 -15.17
N ASP A 711 3.61 -20.06 -14.53
CA ASP A 711 4.79 -20.29 -13.70
C ASP A 711 6.08 -20.25 -14.51
N GLU A 712 6.08 -20.83 -15.71
CA GLU A 712 7.24 -20.83 -16.61
C GLU A 712 7.56 -19.42 -17.14
N ILE A 713 6.53 -18.61 -17.43
CA ILE A 713 6.71 -17.20 -17.82
C ILE A 713 7.30 -16.40 -16.64
N LEU A 714 6.76 -16.60 -15.43
CA LEU A 714 7.25 -15.94 -14.23
C LEU A 714 8.70 -16.34 -13.92
N GLU A 715 9.02 -17.63 -14.05
CA GLU A 715 10.37 -18.13 -13.84
C GLU A 715 11.34 -17.53 -14.86
N TYR A 716 10.96 -17.50 -16.14
CA TYR A 716 11.75 -16.88 -17.20
C TYR A 716 12.06 -15.40 -16.92
N TRP A 717 11.05 -14.63 -16.49
CA TRP A 717 11.21 -13.22 -16.12
C TRP A 717 12.08 -12.98 -14.89
N LEU A 718 12.06 -13.89 -13.92
CA LEU A 718 12.84 -13.75 -12.70
C LEU A 718 14.29 -14.22 -12.92
N ASN A 719 14.49 -15.26 -13.72
CA ASN A 719 15.80 -15.77 -14.10
C ASN A 719 16.58 -14.78 -14.98
N THR A 720 15.90 -14.11 -15.92
CA THR A 720 16.52 -13.08 -16.79
C THR A 720 17.03 -11.85 -16.02
N ARG A 721 16.58 -11.62 -14.78
CA ARG A 721 17.05 -10.52 -13.91
C ARG A 721 18.19 -10.93 -12.96
N SER A 722 18.40 -12.22 -12.75
CA SER A 722 19.36 -12.73 -11.77
C SER A 722 20.78 -12.75 -12.35
N PRO A 723 21.74 -12.00 -11.77
CA PRO A 723 23.14 -12.00 -12.24
C PRO A 723 23.80 -13.38 -12.14
N SER A 724 23.42 -14.17 -11.14
CA SER A 724 23.93 -15.53 -10.93
C SER A 724 23.36 -16.52 -11.94
N THR A 725 22.14 -16.31 -12.42
CA THR A 725 21.50 -17.18 -13.43
C THR A 725 21.95 -16.82 -14.84
N THR A 726 22.13 -15.53 -15.14
CA THR A 726 22.71 -15.05 -16.41
C THR A 726 24.19 -15.40 -16.57
N ALA A 727 24.93 -15.63 -15.48
CA ALA A 727 26.29 -16.16 -15.53
C ALA A 727 26.35 -17.64 -15.95
N LEU A 728 25.24 -18.39 -15.83
CA LEU A 728 25.15 -19.83 -16.09
C LEU A 728 24.47 -20.18 -17.42
N THR A 729 24.00 -19.19 -18.20
CA THR A 729 23.40 -19.45 -19.51
C THR A 729 24.46 -19.96 -20.48
N THR A 730 24.42 -21.27 -20.77
CA THR A 730 25.16 -21.91 -21.85
C THR A 730 24.82 -21.25 -23.18
N THR A 731 25.82 -20.71 -23.88
CA THR A 731 25.72 -20.24 -25.27
C THR A 731 25.55 -21.44 -26.20
N SER A 732 24.36 -22.02 -26.24
CA SER A 732 24.00 -22.95 -27.31
C SER A 732 23.75 -22.15 -28.59
N ASN A 733 24.33 -22.60 -29.70
CA ASN A 733 24.10 -22.03 -31.04
C ASN A 733 22.91 -22.70 -31.75
N GLU A 734 22.19 -23.62 -31.09
CA GLU A 734 20.99 -24.23 -31.65
C GLU A 734 19.79 -23.28 -31.52
N PRO A 735 18.97 -23.13 -32.57
CA PRO A 735 17.76 -22.32 -32.49
C PRO A 735 16.79 -22.91 -31.47
N PHE A 736 16.18 -22.05 -30.65
CA PHE A 736 15.10 -22.47 -29.75
C PHE A 736 13.94 -23.07 -30.56
N THR A 737 13.32 -24.12 -30.05
CA THR A 737 12.12 -24.73 -30.64
C THR A 737 11.05 -24.94 -29.58
N GLY A 738 9.77 -24.88 -29.97
CA GLY A 738 8.64 -25.13 -29.07
C GLY A 738 8.48 -24.02 -28.02
N TRP A 739 8.21 -24.39 -26.76
CA TRP A 739 7.97 -23.43 -25.69
C TRP A 739 9.14 -22.45 -25.42
N ALA A 740 10.39 -22.91 -25.59
CA ALA A 740 11.55 -22.03 -25.43
C ALA A 740 11.60 -20.92 -26.50
N GLU A 741 11.16 -21.22 -27.73
CA GLU A 741 11.03 -20.25 -28.81
C GLU A 741 9.90 -19.26 -28.50
N GLU A 742 8.76 -19.75 -28.01
CA GLU A 742 7.63 -18.92 -27.60
C GLU A 742 8.00 -17.95 -26.45
N LEU A 743 8.74 -18.43 -25.43
CA LEU A 743 9.27 -17.59 -24.34
C LEU A 743 10.17 -16.48 -24.88
N ALA A 744 11.09 -16.80 -25.79
CA ALA A 744 11.98 -15.82 -26.39
C ALA A 744 11.25 -14.83 -27.32
N THR A 745 10.27 -15.30 -28.08
CA THR A 745 9.62 -14.50 -29.14
C THR A 745 8.38 -13.73 -28.69
N LYS A 746 7.79 -14.07 -27.54
CA LYS A 746 6.65 -13.32 -26.96
C LYS A 746 6.98 -12.75 -25.59
N TYR A 747 7.53 -13.54 -24.69
CA TYR A 747 7.64 -13.17 -23.28
C TYR A 747 8.98 -12.54 -22.90
N GLU A 748 9.93 -12.41 -23.83
CA GLU A 748 11.15 -11.63 -23.60
C GLU A 748 10.77 -10.18 -23.22
N PRO A 749 11.28 -9.64 -22.10
CA PRO A 749 10.87 -8.33 -21.60
C PRO A 749 10.97 -7.19 -22.62
N LYS A 750 12.00 -7.21 -23.47
CA LYS A 750 12.19 -6.23 -24.56
C LYS A 750 11.13 -6.37 -25.65
N VAL A 751 10.77 -7.59 -26.01
CA VAL A 751 9.74 -7.89 -27.00
C VAL A 751 8.37 -7.44 -26.48
N MET A 752 8.06 -7.71 -25.22
CA MET A 752 6.83 -7.23 -24.58
C MET A 752 6.74 -5.70 -24.57
N ALA A 753 7.83 -5.01 -24.19
CA ALA A 753 7.88 -3.56 -24.23
C ALA A 753 7.59 -3.02 -25.64
N ALA A 754 8.21 -3.60 -26.68
CA ALA A 754 7.95 -3.25 -28.07
C ALA A 754 6.50 -3.54 -28.49
N ARG A 755 5.91 -4.64 -28.02
CA ARG A 755 4.51 -5.00 -28.30
C ARG A 755 3.53 -4.02 -27.65
N ILE A 756 3.81 -3.54 -26.44
CA ILE A 756 3.01 -2.50 -25.78
C ILE A 756 3.03 -1.22 -26.63
N VAL A 757 4.19 -0.82 -27.16
CA VAL A 757 4.29 0.34 -28.07
C VAL A 757 3.49 0.12 -29.35
N ALA A 758 3.59 -1.06 -29.96
CA ALA A 758 2.84 -1.38 -31.18
C ALA A 758 1.32 -1.36 -30.98
N LEU A 759 0.83 -1.81 -29.82
CA LEU A 759 -0.58 -1.75 -29.45
C LEU A 759 -1.04 -0.33 -29.14
N MET A 760 -0.32 0.38 -28.25
CA MET A 760 -0.80 1.63 -27.67
C MET A 760 -0.43 2.89 -28.46
N GLY A 761 0.71 2.89 -29.16
CA GLY A 761 1.21 4.01 -29.94
C GLY A 761 0.16 4.63 -30.88
N PRO A 762 -0.58 3.82 -31.66
CA PRO A 762 -1.61 4.32 -32.57
C PRO A 762 -2.80 5.03 -31.88
N PHE A 763 -3.02 4.83 -30.58
CA PHE A 763 -4.13 5.44 -29.85
C PHE A 763 -3.71 6.68 -29.06
N ILE A 764 -2.41 6.93 -28.91
CA ILE A 764 -1.90 8.11 -28.20
C ILE A 764 -1.80 9.27 -29.18
N SER A 765 -2.20 10.46 -28.73
CA SER A 765 -2.11 11.66 -29.56
C SER A 765 -0.67 11.95 -30.01
N GLU A 766 -0.53 12.48 -31.22
CA GLU A 766 0.76 12.86 -31.80
C GLU A 766 1.46 13.93 -30.95
N GLN A 767 0.67 14.85 -30.39
CA GLN A 767 1.13 15.92 -29.50
C GLN A 767 1.71 15.35 -28.20
N ALA A 768 1.03 14.39 -27.56
CA ALA A 768 1.52 13.76 -26.33
C ALA A 768 2.84 13.01 -26.56
N LYS A 769 2.94 12.25 -27.66
CA LYS A 769 4.19 11.53 -28.03
C LYS A 769 5.36 12.48 -28.34
N SER A 770 5.07 13.68 -28.82
CA SER A 770 6.06 14.69 -29.19
C SER A 770 6.55 15.54 -28.01
N GLN A 771 5.96 15.40 -26.82
CA GLN A 771 6.41 16.13 -25.63
C GLN A 771 7.84 15.71 -25.22
N HIS A 772 8.54 16.61 -24.50
CA HIS A 772 9.85 16.30 -23.94
C HIS A 772 9.75 15.10 -22.98
N GLY A 773 10.56 14.07 -23.23
CA GLY A 773 10.50 12.80 -22.48
C GLY A 773 9.53 11.76 -23.04
N GLY A 774 8.68 12.09 -24.03
CA GLY A 774 7.70 11.18 -24.62
C GLY A 774 6.51 10.86 -23.71
N MET A 775 5.63 9.98 -24.19
CA MET A 775 4.44 9.53 -23.46
C MET A 775 4.76 8.31 -22.58
N HIS A 776 4.51 8.39 -21.27
CA HIS A 776 4.76 7.29 -20.34
C HIS A 776 3.54 6.38 -20.20
N VAL A 777 3.64 5.16 -20.73
CA VAL A 777 2.60 4.12 -20.60
C VAL A 777 3.04 3.06 -19.61
N ARG A 778 2.22 2.79 -18.60
CA ARG A 778 2.38 1.64 -17.71
C ARG A 778 1.32 0.59 -18.05
N ALA A 779 1.76 -0.54 -18.58
CA ALA A 779 0.93 -1.72 -18.73
C ALA A 779 1.04 -2.59 -17.47
N SER A 780 -0.08 -2.91 -16.85
CA SER A 780 -0.15 -3.82 -15.69
C SER A 780 -0.78 -5.13 -16.12
N PHE A 781 -0.14 -6.23 -15.75
CA PHE A 781 -0.57 -7.60 -16.03
C PHE A 781 -0.84 -8.33 -14.72
N CYS A 782 -1.86 -9.18 -14.72
CA CYS A 782 -2.12 -10.16 -13.66
C CYS A 782 -1.72 -11.52 -14.22
N ILE A 783 -0.73 -12.18 -13.62
CA ILE A 783 -0.23 -13.49 -14.05
C ILE A 783 -0.10 -14.40 -12.83
N GLY A 784 -0.43 -15.69 -13.01
CA GLY A 784 -0.48 -16.69 -11.97
C GLY A 784 -1.87 -16.77 -11.34
N SER A 785 -2.27 -17.98 -10.94
CA SER A 785 -3.59 -18.32 -10.38
C SER A 785 -4.00 -17.51 -9.13
N TYR A 786 -3.08 -16.72 -8.55
CA TYR A 786 -3.29 -15.97 -7.30
C TYR A 786 -2.84 -14.49 -7.33
N GLY A 787 -2.67 -13.89 -8.51
CA GLY A 787 -2.71 -12.43 -8.65
C GLY A 787 -1.40 -11.66 -8.49
N GLY A 788 -0.27 -12.21 -8.96
CA GLY A 788 0.97 -11.44 -9.06
C GLY A 788 0.81 -10.28 -10.06
N LEU A 789 0.90 -9.04 -9.58
CA LEU A 789 0.81 -7.86 -10.44
C LEU A 789 2.18 -7.47 -10.98
N PHE A 790 2.35 -7.55 -12.30
CA PHE A 790 3.58 -7.22 -13.00
C PHE A 790 3.37 -6.01 -13.90
N ASP A 791 4.22 -4.99 -13.73
CA ASP A 791 4.13 -3.78 -14.52
C ASP A 791 5.30 -3.66 -15.50
N PHE A 792 4.99 -3.13 -16.68
CA PHE A 792 5.93 -2.63 -17.66
C PHE A 792 5.71 -1.13 -17.84
N ASP A 793 6.73 -0.33 -17.54
CA ASP A 793 6.75 1.10 -17.83
C ASP A 793 7.49 1.30 -19.15
N VAL A 794 6.82 1.86 -20.15
CA VAL A 794 7.38 2.15 -21.48
C VAL A 794 7.23 3.64 -21.81
N ILE A 795 8.24 4.18 -22.48
CA ILE A 795 8.24 5.54 -23.02
C ILE A 795 8.02 5.47 -24.53
N ILE A 796 6.89 6.00 -24.98
CA ILE A 796 6.53 6.06 -26.40
C ILE A 796 6.86 7.44 -26.94
N GLY A 797 7.71 7.48 -27.95
CA GLY A 797 8.09 8.70 -28.65
C GLY A 797 7.84 8.61 -30.16
N LYS A 798 8.44 9.55 -30.88
CA LYS A 798 8.48 9.58 -32.34
C LYS A 798 9.91 9.51 -32.85
N ASP A 799 10.12 8.64 -33.83
CA ASP A 799 11.37 8.56 -34.57
C ASP A 799 11.50 9.72 -35.58
N ALA A 800 12.63 9.76 -36.29
CA ALA A 800 12.90 10.79 -37.31
C ALA A 800 11.90 10.78 -38.50
N ASN A 801 11.19 9.67 -38.71
CA ASN A 801 10.19 9.49 -39.76
C ASN A 801 8.74 9.69 -39.26
N GLY A 802 8.56 10.05 -37.99
CA GLY A 802 7.24 10.22 -37.37
C GLY A 802 6.53 8.92 -36.99
N LYS A 803 7.22 7.77 -37.04
CA LYS A 803 6.69 6.49 -36.55
C LYS A 803 6.85 6.40 -35.04
N ASP A 804 5.95 5.66 -34.40
CA ASP A 804 6.02 5.40 -32.96
C ASP A 804 7.25 4.55 -32.62
N GLU A 805 8.05 5.01 -31.67
CA GLU A 805 9.28 4.35 -31.23
C GLU A 805 9.29 4.11 -29.71
N LEU A 806 9.97 3.04 -29.31
CA LEU A 806 10.27 2.75 -27.91
C LEU A 806 11.54 3.50 -27.50
N ARG A 807 11.41 4.55 -26.68
CA ARG A 807 12.56 5.35 -26.21
C ARG A 807 13.23 4.80 -24.96
N GLY A 808 12.48 4.06 -24.15
CA GLY A 808 12.97 3.46 -22.92
C GLY A 808 11.90 2.60 -22.26
N TRP A 809 12.32 1.61 -21.46
CA TRP A 809 11.40 0.77 -20.71
C TRP A 809 12.04 0.23 -19.43
N LYS A 810 11.18 -0.12 -18.47
CA LYS A 810 11.53 -0.88 -17.25
C LYS A 810 10.44 -1.93 -17.02
N GLY A 811 10.80 -3.19 -16.81
CA GLY A 811 9.83 -4.26 -16.64
C GLY A 811 10.44 -5.64 -16.84
N PRO A 812 9.68 -6.73 -16.58
CA PRO A 812 8.51 -6.73 -15.71
C PRO A 812 8.93 -6.28 -14.30
N ARG A 813 8.02 -5.72 -13.50
CA ARG A 813 8.30 -5.39 -12.09
C ARG A 813 7.09 -5.72 -11.25
N GLU A 814 7.26 -6.66 -10.34
CA GLU A 814 6.28 -7.00 -9.33
C GLU A 814 5.97 -5.80 -8.42
N GLU A 815 4.79 -5.80 -7.79
CA GLU A 815 4.32 -4.72 -6.91
C GLU A 815 5.35 -4.33 -5.83
N LEU A 816 6.12 -5.32 -5.38
CA LEU A 816 7.08 -5.26 -4.29
C LEU A 816 8.55 -5.11 -4.72
N HIS A 817 8.82 -5.01 -6.03
CA HIS A 817 10.17 -4.85 -6.58
C HIS A 817 10.91 -3.69 -5.87
N PRO A 818 12.17 -3.87 -5.41
CA PRO A 818 12.86 -2.88 -4.57
C PRO A 818 12.87 -1.47 -5.15
N GLU A 819 13.21 -1.31 -6.43
CA GLU A 819 13.21 0.00 -7.09
C GLU A 819 11.83 0.65 -7.12
N ARG A 820 10.81 -0.16 -7.45
CA ARG A 820 9.44 0.32 -7.58
C ARG A 820 8.90 0.74 -6.22
N ARG A 821 9.25 -0.01 -5.17
CA ARG A 821 8.89 0.33 -3.79
C ARG A 821 9.59 1.60 -3.36
N ALA A 822 10.89 1.74 -3.62
CA ALA A 822 11.64 2.93 -3.30
C ALA A 822 11.08 4.16 -4.04
N ASP A 823 10.79 4.04 -5.35
CA ASP A 823 10.13 5.08 -6.14
C ASP A 823 8.75 5.42 -5.59
N LYS A 824 7.93 4.42 -5.23
CA LYS A 824 6.63 4.64 -4.59
C LYS A 824 6.76 5.33 -3.24
N LEU A 825 7.78 5.02 -2.44
CA LEU A 825 8.01 5.63 -1.12
C LEU A 825 8.54 7.06 -1.23
N ARG A 826 9.36 7.35 -2.25
CA ARG A 826 9.91 8.68 -2.55
C ARG A 826 8.87 9.60 -3.21
N ASN A 827 8.19 9.09 -4.24
CA ASN A 827 7.32 9.88 -5.13
C ASN A 827 5.83 9.78 -4.77
N ARG A 828 5.47 9.15 -3.64
CA ARG A 828 4.06 9.07 -3.22
C ARG A 828 3.54 10.49 -3.00
N ARG A 829 2.85 11.03 -4.00
CA ARG A 829 1.96 12.16 -3.84
C ARG A 829 0.81 11.68 -2.97
N TRP A 830 0.71 12.25 -1.79
CA TRP A 830 -0.48 12.10 -0.98
C TRP A 830 -1.42 13.23 -1.36
N PHE A 831 -2.60 12.85 -1.81
CA PHE A 831 -3.74 13.72 -2.06
C PHE A 831 -3.78 14.90 -1.06
N GLY A 832 -3.84 16.12 -1.59
CA GLY A 832 -3.76 17.36 -0.79
C GLY A 832 -2.35 17.94 -0.54
N THR A 833 -1.27 17.30 -1.01
CA THR A 833 0.09 17.87 -0.96
C THR A 833 0.52 18.36 -2.35
N PRO A 834 0.62 19.68 -2.60
CA PRO A 834 1.14 20.17 -3.87
C PRO A 834 2.63 19.83 -3.98
N VAL A 835 3.04 19.22 -5.09
CA VAL A 835 4.46 19.16 -5.46
C VAL A 835 4.87 20.53 -5.97
N ARG A 836 6.00 21.07 -5.48
CA ARG A 836 6.74 22.13 -6.16
C ARG A 836 7.05 21.64 -7.58
N ARG A 837 6.38 22.19 -8.59
CA ARG A 837 6.41 21.74 -9.99
C ARG A 837 7.74 22.02 -10.72
N ASP A 838 8.81 22.40 -10.03
CA ASP A 838 9.94 23.12 -10.63
C ASP A 838 11.28 22.36 -10.68
N LEU A 839 11.34 21.08 -10.28
CA LEU A 839 12.56 20.28 -10.45
C LEU A 839 12.26 19.07 -11.33
N GLY A 840 12.89 19.03 -12.50
CA GLY A 840 12.69 18.02 -13.53
C GLY A 840 12.86 16.60 -13.00
N ASP A 841 11.89 15.75 -13.34
CA ASP A 841 11.86 14.32 -13.03
C ASP A 841 13.04 13.61 -13.73
N GLY A 842 14.19 13.58 -13.07
CA GLY A 842 15.35 12.79 -13.45
C GLY A 842 15.20 11.35 -12.98
N GLN A 843 15.13 10.43 -13.92
CA GLN A 843 15.15 8.98 -13.69
C GLN A 843 16.38 8.57 -12.86
N ARG A 844 16.19 7.99 -11.67
CA ARG A 844 17.25 7.19 -11.01
C ARG A 844 17.18 5.74 -11.54
N SER A 845 18.32 5.25 -11.99
CA SER A 845 18.63 3.83 -12.20
C SER A 845 19.04 3.26 -10.83
N MET A 846 18.55 2.09 -10.39
CA MET A 846 19.09 1.45 -9.18
C MET A 846 19.94 0.24 -9.57
N SER A 847 21.06 0.09 -8.88
CA SER A 847 21.77 -1.16 -8.74
C SER A 847 21.66 -1.61 -7.28
N VAL A 848 21.30 -2.88 -7.08
CA VAL A 848 21.30 -3.55 -5.78
C VAL A 848 22.70 -4.10 -5.56
N SER A 849 23.31 -3.89 -4.39
CA SER A 849 24.39 -4.80 -3.95
C SER A 849 24.26 -5.16 -2.48
N LEU A 850 24.53 -6.45 -2.26
CA LEU A 850 24.70 -7.19 -1.01
C LEU A 850 25.62 -6.52 0.02
#